data_AF-A0A7Y4ZFM2-F1
#
_entry.id   AF-A0A7Y4ZFM2-F1
#
_cell.length_a   1.000
_cell.length_b   1.000
_cell.length_c   1.000
_cell.angle_alpha   90.00
_cell.angle_beta   90.00
_cell.angle_gamma   90.00
#
_symmetry.space_group_name_H-M   'P 1'
#
loop_
_entity.id
_entity.type
_entity.pdbx_description
1 polymer ?
#
loop_
_entity_poly.entity_id
_entity_poly.type
_entity_poly.pdbx_seq_one_letter_code
_entity_poly.pdbx_strand_id
1 'polypeptide(L)'
;MRRFELSEGTSNKFWQVEREDASVTVCFGRIGTNGQSQVKSFASATAAQAEMDKVIKEKTKKGYAEVAVAAGATSPAPKPAAPKPVAAPPPPAALTSAHSTPIESAPAPPAAAAVGTIAWTDAALRDASPMRGRDVIVPRKPDAKHLHSKLAAAMKAFGPLLDAGAASTGADKARMAAARAAYAGAMPEKLDPEAEAAAFALIGPCVAWNDTSRTEDFIGYWLAKEGPSFALHTVVQGRRLQSQVSEKHITLSEGDESSPRPWFRTRNREDWRGIRLAAALADDATYAALVKEAEGLLEGPSIERRALLAAAFERPEWIESDLATIAASAHPPDYFWPLLASAPSLEDAKALSARVPQTNVWYLAAGMDRLRFDMVARYGVAAGAFLSDIVVQAGSSGVDRMRSIAEAIALVVTPEVAAFFVKQLGAKELRAIAAQYLQSHPQVSVVPLAQAAVNKGPLGESAKAVLKPIVASGHAAVNEARVSLAPAAQNVIAQLEEQTRPRPQASPDELPSFLRTPPWTVKTKGAAPTVLALTPLPFAETMAWKPGEEKQRAGGRWLEEQPEKVAENLAKVKERSASVPTPTERSWNMLNASIFANLPKKELLEILPSLNLGRFNWSYYGVASTLVARHGVDMIPFALRSAEVEGLGAVEALQRANAARVAPLMADALARLKKARPTAAEWLAAFPEAAAVGLVPGAVGKPGRDRANAEAALRFVASRGHRAIVESAAAKYGAEASAGVTQILEFDPLLTVPTKIPKLPSFWNAAGFTAPLLRGGQKALPPSAIDAIGTMLAFTSTDDPYAGIAAVKEACEPASLADFAWDVFQAWLVAGAPSKEAWALHALGFFGDDDAARKLTPLVRAWPGEAAHARAVIGLDVLARIGTDVALMHLHGIAQKLKFKGLQEKAGEKIEQIAEARGLSAEELADRLVPDLGLDDNGSLTLDFGPRAFRVVFDEALKPAVLDEQSKRLPDLPKAKQTDDAEKAKEATERWKALKKDAKTIATGQILRLEIAMCAQRRWPAAVFRQFLLEHPLLVHVVRRLVWGVYDDAGKVRGSFRVAEDASLANEKDDAFDLADDAQVGIVHRLDLDDAAAAAWGQVLSDYEIIQPFAQLSREIAVPTDADRAAKKLDRVVGLEVPTGKVLGLDDRGWRRGPPQDGGVVCWYEKPLAGGLMLYLDLDPGIFTGMISESPKQKLGSVTLNKGEYLWSASDTSLPFGDLAPIPFSELLRDLDSLRG
;
A
#
# COMPACT_ATOMS: atom_id res chain seq x y z
N MET A 1 44.80 0.03 26.70
CA MET A 1 43.63 0.60 26.00
C MET A 1 44.01 1.87 25.21
N ARG A 2 43.63 2.00 23.94
CA ARG A 2 43.79 3.22 23.11
C ARG A 2 42.42 3.87 22.89
N ARG A 3 42.28 5.19 23.06
CA ARG A 3 41.00 5.93 22.92
C ARG A 3 41.08 6.92 21.78
N PHE A 4 40.02 6.96 20.99
CA PHE A 4 39.85 7.86 19.86
C PHE A 4 38.51 8.57 19.96
N GLU A 5 38.47 9.86 19.65
CA GLU A 5 37.28 10.70 19.74
C GLU A 5 37.01 11.40 18.41
N LEU A 6 35.72 11.60 18.12
CA LEU A 6 35.23 12.31 16.94
C LEU A 6 34.19 13.34 17.41
N SER A 7 34.47 14.61 17.14
CA SER A 7 33.62 15.76 17.44
C SER A 7 33.39 16.55 16.16
N GLU A 8 32.27 16.31 15.49
CA GLU A 8 31.87 17.01 14.25
C GLU A 8 30.35 17.28 14.27
N GLY A 9 29.95 18.56 14.16
CA GLY A 9 28.55 18.97 14.27
C GLY A 9 27.92 18.63 15.64
N THR A 10 26.78 17.94 15.65
CA THR A 10 26.10 17.46 16.89
C THR A 10 26.61 16.10 17.38
N SER A 11 27.60 15.50 16.71
CA SER A 11 28.09 14.15 16.98
C SER A 11 29.39 14.18 17.79
N ASN A 12 29.29 13.86 19.09
CA ASN A 12 30.43 13.68 20.01
C ASN A 12 30.55 12.21 20.43
N LYS A 13 31.46 11.47 19.80
CA LYS A 13 31.58 10.01 19.97
C LYS A 13 32.99 9.60 20.38
N PHE A 14 33.09 8.58 21.21
CA PHE A 14 34.36 7.92 21.51
C PHE A 14 34.36 6.49 20.98
N TRP A 15 35.56 6.01 20.69
CA TRP A 15 35.85 4.66 20.26
C TRP A 15 37.17 4.26 20.91
N GLN A 16 37.19 3.13 21.58
CA GLN A 16 38.32 2.60 22.31
C GLN A 16 38.59 1.20 21.82
N VAL A 17 39.86 0.83 21.79
CA VAL A 17 40.29 -0.52 21.45
C VAL A 17 41.39 -0.97 22.37
N GLU A 18 41.30 -2.22 22.77
CA GLU A 18 42.26 -2.91 23.59
C GLU A 18 42.42 -4.33 23.08
N ARG A 19 43.66 -4.83 23.07
CA ARG A 19 43.94 -6.22 22.77
C ARG A 19 44.43 -6.89 24.05
N GLU A 20 43.81 -8.02 24.36
CA GLU A 20 44.22 -8.91 25.44
C GLU A 20 44.40 -10.30 24.82
N ASP A 21 45.65 -10.76 24.76
CA ASP A 21 46.08 -11.98 24.07
C ASP A 21 45.59 -12.09 22.61
N ALA A 22 44.80 -13.13 22.32
CA ALA A 22 44.22 -13.37 21.00
C ALA A 22 42.85 -12.70 20.83
N SER A 23 42.47 -11.79 21.71
CA SER A 23 41.18 -11.10 21.70
C SER A 23 41.35 -9.59 21.53
N VAL A 24 40.49 -8.98 20.73
CA VAL A 24 40.38 -7.53 20.57
C VAL A 24 39.04 -7.08 21.12
N THR A 25 39.08 -6.22 22.13
CA THR A 25 37.93 -5.58 22.75
C THR A 25 37.80 -4.15 22.21
N VAL A 26 36.66 -3.85 21.62
CA VAL A 26 36.34 -2.54 21.06
C VAL A 26 35.15 -1.95 21.82
N CYS A 27 35.32 -0.79 22.46
CA CYS A 27 34.25 -0.07 23.15
C CYS A 27 33.91 1.24 22.42
N PHE A 28 32.64 1.54 22.15
CA PHE A 28 32.28 2.76 21.45
C PHE A 28 30.94 3.35 21.89
N GLY A 29 30.82 4.67 21.86
CA GLY A 29 29.63 5.35 22.36
C GLY A 29 29.67 6.85 22.18
N ARG A 30 28.67 7.55 22.73
CA ARG A 30 28.69 9.01 22.83
C ARG A 30 29.61 9.41 23.98
N ILE A 31 30.42 10.45 23.84
CA ILE A 31 31.26 10.97 24.93
C ILE A 31 30.34 11.34 26.11
N GLY A 32 30.61 10.78 27.30
CA GLY A 32 29.75 10.89 28.50
C GLY A 32 28.79 9.71 28.75
N THR A 33 28.84 8.65 27.94
CA THR A 33 28.07 7.39 28.16
C THR A 33 29.02 6.21 28.40
N ASN A 34 28.51 5.09 28.94
CA ASN A 34 29.30 3.87 29.16
C ASN A 34 29.76 3.17 27.87
N GLY A 35 29.19 3.54 26.70
CA GLY A 35 29.47 2.89 25.42
C GLY A 35 28.98 1.44 25.33
N GLN A 36 29.22 0.82 24.18
CA GLN A 36 28.98 -0.60 23.91
C GLN A 36 30.31 -1.29 23.61
N SER A 37 30.56 -2.42 24.25
CA SER A 37 31.77 -3.23 24.05
C SER A 37 31.49 -4.44 23.16
N GLN A 38 32.40 -4.72 22.23
CA GLN A 38 32.43 -5.93 21.41
C GLN A 38 33.79 -6.59 21.56
N VAL A 39 33.79 -7.88 21.86
CA VAL A 39 35.02 -8.70 21.94
C VAL A 39 35.05 -9.63 20.73
N LYS A 40 36.18 -9.66 20.02
CA LYS A 40 36.45 -10.63 18.96
C LYS A 40 37.70 -11.43 19.31
N SER A 41 37.57 -12.75 19.29
CA SER A 41 38.68 -13.68 19.49
C SER A 41 39.25 -14.14 18.14
N PHE A 42 40.56 -14.32 18.09
CA PHE A 42 41.35 -14.71 16.92
C PHE A 42 42.19 -15.95 17.24
N ALA A 43 42.71 -16.61 16.20
CA ALA A 43 43.51 -17.82 16.35
C ALA A 43 44.89 -17.58 16.97
N SER A 44 45.38 -16.33 17.00
CA SER A 44 46.67 -15.97 17.60
C SER A 44 46.72 -14.49 18.00
N ALA A 45 47.62 -14.15 18.93
CA ALA A 45 47.88 -12.77 19.34
C ALA A 45 48.35 -11.89 18.16
N THR A 46 49.04 -12.49 17.17
CA THR A 46 49.48 -11.81 15.95
C THR A 46 48.29 -11.46 15.06
N ALA A 47 47.31 -12.36 14.91
CA ALA A 47 46.09 -12.10 14.16
C ALA A 47 45.21 -11.03 14.85
N ALA A 48 45.13 -11.07 16.17
CA ALA A 48 44.45 -10.04 16.97
C ALA A 48 45.11 -8.66 16.83
N GLN A 49 46.46 -8.60 16.80
CA GLN A 49 47.18 -7.35 16.56
C GLN A 49 46.92 -6.80 15.17
N ALA A 50 46.99 -7.65 14.14
CA ALA A 50 46.72 -7.25 12.76
C ALA A 50 45.30 -6.69 12.57
N GLU A 51 44.29 -7.28 13.23
CA GLU A 51 42.94 -6.74 13.23
C GLU A 51 42.85 -5.44 14.03
N MET A 52 43.47 -5.34 15.22
CA MET A 52 43.49 -4.10 16.00
C MET A 52 44.07 -2.93 15.19
N ASP A 53 45.21 -3.14 14.51
CA ASP A 53 45.85 -2.12 13.68
C ASP A 53 44.99 -1.73 12.47
N LYS A 54 44.34 -2.71 11.84
CA LYS A 54 43.40 -2.49 10.75
C LYS A 54 42.20 -1.64 11.19
N VAL A 55 41.57 -1.98 12.31
CA VAL A 55 40.39 -1.25 12.80
C VAL A 55 40.76 0.15 13.27
N ILE A 56 41.95 0.35 13.87
CA ILE A 56 42.48 1.69 14.17
C ILE A 56 42.64 2.51 12.89
N LYS A 57 43.28 1.95 11.85
CA LYS A 57 43.47 2.64 10.56
C LYS A 57 42.13 3.02 9.90
N GLU A 58 41.12 2.14 9.99
CA GLU A 58 39.76 2.43 9.53
C GLU A 58 39.08 3.56 10.31
N LYS A 59 39.30 3.64 11.63
CA LYS A 59 38.71 4.67 12.49
C LYS A 59 39.38 6.02 12.32
N THR A 60 40.71 6.06 12.23
CA THR A 60 41.46 7.29 11.93
C THR A 60 41.08 7.86 10.55
N LYS A 61 40.85 7.01 9.54
CA LYS A 61 40.33 7.45 8.22
C LYS A 61 38.91 8.06 8.29
N LYS A 62 38.13 7.72 9.31
CA LYS A 62 36.78 8.27 9.57
C LYS A 62 36.80 9.53 10.44
N GLY A 63 37.96 10.17 10.62
CA GLY A 63 38.12 11.43 11.35
C GLY A 63 38.28 11.29 12.86
N TYR A 64 38.37 10.07 13.40
CA TYR A 64 38.62 9.86 14.83
C TYR A 64 40.07 10.20 15.18
N ALA A 65 40.28 11.14 16.10
CA ALA A 65 41.60 11.53 16.60
C ALA A 65 41.94 10.75 17.88
N GLU A 66 43.17 10.27 18.00
CA GLU A 66 43.62 9.59 19.22
C GLU A 66 43.81 10.60 20.36
N VAL A 67 43.28 10.28 21.53
CA VAL A 67 43.40 11.09 22.74
C VAL A 67 44.08 10.27 23.83
N ALA A 68 45.13 10.83 24.42
CA ALA A 68 45.85 10.21 25.53
C ALA A 68 44.95 10.18 26.77
N VAL A 69 44.72 8.98 27.32
CA VAL A 69 44.01 8.81 28.59
C VAL A 69 45.06 8.81 29.71
N ALA A 70 44.93 9.72 30.67
CA ALA A 70 45.80 9.76 31.85
C ALA A 70 45.59 8.50 32.71
N ALA A 71 46.69 7.82 33.06
CA ALA A 71 46.70 6.64 33.90
C ALA A 71 46.37 7.01 35.35
N GLY A 72 45.18 6.64 35.84
CA GLY A 72 44.82 6.90 37.24
C GLY A 72 43.35 6.75 37.58
N ALA A 73 42.73 5.60 37.27
CA ALA A 73 41.52 5.13 37.94
C ALA A 73 41.44 3.61 37.79
N THR A 74 41.94 2.90 38.80
CA THR A 74 41.99 1.43 38.88
C THR A 74 40.63 0.85 39.27
N SER A 75 40.09 -0.04 38.45
CA SER A 75 39.11 -1.07 38.87
C SER A 75 39.86 -2.35 39.29
N PRO A 76 39.38 -3.13 40.28
CA PRO A 76 40.09 -4.30 40.78
C PRO A 76 40.08 -5.47 39.79
N ALA A 77 41.22 -6.15 39.72
CA ALA A 77 41.53 -7.25 38.80
C ALA A 77 40.79 -8.57 39.09
N PRO A 78 40.58 -9.42 38.06
CA PRO A 78 39.99 -10.75 38.22
C PRO A 78 41.02 -11.77 38.73
N LYS A 79 40.65 -12.58 39.74
CA LYS A 79 41.41 -13.75 40.19
C LYS A 79 41.01 -15.02 39.39
N PRO A 80 41.92 -16.00 39.25
CA PRO A 80 42.03 -16.91 38.11
C PRO A 80 41.42 -18.29 38.37
N ALA A 81 41.07 -18.97 37.29
CA ALA A 81 40.60 -20.36 37.31
C ALA A 81 41.74 -21.34 37.65
N ALA A 82 41.48 -22.20 38.63
CA ALA A 82 42.30 -23.34 39.04
C ALA A 82 41.60 -24.65 38.57
N PRO A 83 42.32 -25.78 38.47
CA PRO A 83 42.25 -26.70 37.33
C PRO A 83 41.40 -27.95 37.57
N LYS A 84 40.96 -28.58 36.47
CA LYS A 84 40.32 -29.91 36.46
C LYS A 84 41.32 -31.01 36.83
N PRO A 85 40.97 -31.98 37.71
CA PRO A 85 41.66 -33.24 37.82
C PRO A 85 41.24 -34.24 36.74
N VAL A 86 42.23 -35.04 36.38
CA VAL A 86 42.33 -36.09 35.37
C VAL A 86 41.57 -37.37 35.78
N ALA A 87 41.00 -38.06 34.79
CA ALA A 87 41.11 -39.52 34.71
C ALA A 87 41.50 -39.90 33.26
N ALA A 88 42.53 -40.75 33.15
CA ALA A 88 43.18 -41.26 31.94
C ALA A 88 42.56 -42.62 31.47
N PRO A 89 43.09 -43.39 30.48
CA PRO A 89 42.41 -43.59 29.18
C PRO A 89 42.29 -45.11 28.77
N PRO A 90 42.22 -45.56 27.48
CA PRO A 90 41.33 -46.61 26.92
C PRO A 90 42.09 -47.94 26.60
N PRO A 91 41.63 -49.02 25.87
CA PRO A 91 41.18 -49.06 24.44
C PRO A 91 40.28 -50.33 24.11
N PRO A 92 40.14 -50.89 22.86
CA PRO A 92 40.51 -50.44 21.51
C PRO A 92 39.43 -50.62 20.39
N ALA A 93 39.72 -49.97 19.24
CA ALA A 93 39.45 -50.37 17.84
C ALA A 93 37.97 -50.38 17.33
N ALA A 94 37.63 -49.97 16.11
CA ALA A 94 38.40 -50.07 14.87
C ALA A 94 37.90 -49.11 13.75
N LEU A 95 38.88 -48.59 13.00
CA LEU A 95 38.94 -48.37 11.54
C LEU A 95 38.13 -47.23 10.86
N THR A 96 38.85 -46.13 10.65
CA THR A 96 39.17 -45.50 9.33
C THR A 96 38.21 -45.69 8.16
N SER A 97 37.70 -44.59 7.59
CA SER A 97 38.23 -44.07 6.31
C SER A 97 37.65 -42.70 5.92
N ALA A 98 38.60 -41.81 5.59
CA ALA A 98 38.59 -40.66 4.68
C ALA A 98 37.29 -39.93 4.32
N HIS A 99 37.27 -38.66 4.71
CA HIS A 99 36.57 -37.58 4.03
C HIS A 99 36.96 -37.48 2.55
N SER A 100 35.95 -37.39 1.69
CA SER A 100 35.97 -36.47 0.55
C SER A 100 34.71 -35.61 0.65
N THR A 101 34.92 -34.30 0.63
CA THR A 101 33.87 -33.27 0.69
C THR A 101 33.03 -33.27 -0.60
N PRO A 102 31.73 -33.00 -0.46
CA PRO A 102 31.11 -32.00 -1.33
C PRO A 102 30.43 -30.90 -0.51
N ILE A 103 30.76 -29.66 -0.91
CA ILE A 103 29.96 -28.43 -0.88
C ILE A 103 28.63 -28.57 -0.15
N GLU A 104 28.54 -27.94 1.03
CA GLU A 104 27.33 -27.88 1.84
C GLU A 104 26.24 -27.10 1.07
N SER A 105 25.26 -27.86 0.57
CA SER A 105 23.97 -27.38 0.11
C SER A 105 23.28 -26.61 1.23
N ALA A 106 22.47 -25.62 0.86
CA ALA A 106 21.59 -24.86 1.76
C ALA A 106 20.92 -25.76 2.83
N PRO A 107 20.72 -25.28 4.08
CA PRO A 107 20.17 -26.09 5.14
C PRO A 107 18.77 -26.59 4.75
N ALA A 108 18.57 -27.90 4.88
CA ALA A 108 17.28 -28.53 4.66
C ALA A 108 16.20 -27.89 5.56
N PRO A 109 14.94 -27.77 5.09
CA PRO A 109 13.86 -27.27 5.92
C PRO A 109 13.67 -28.14 7.18
N PRO A 110 13.25 -27.56 8.31
CA PRO A 110 13.00 -28.30 9.54
C PRO A 110 12.00 -29.43 9.28
N ALA A 111 12.23 -30.60 9.89
CA ALA A 111 11.37 -31.78 9.74
C ALA A 111 9.89 -31.41 9.99
N ALA A 112 9.01 -31.77 9.04
CA ALA A 112 7.59 -31.50 9.16
C ALA A 112 7.03 -32.16 10.43
N ALA A 113 6.36 -31.37 11.28
CA ALA A 113 5.71 -31.89 12.48
C ALA A 113 4.65 -32.95 12.12
N ALA A 114 4.56 -34.01 12.92
CA ALA A 114 3.63 -35.11 12.67
C ALA A 114 2.17 -34.65 12.77
N VAL A 115 1.28 -35.30 12.01
CA VAL A 115 -0.17 -35.01 12.07
C VAL A 115 -0.69 -35.30 13.48
N GLY A 116 -1.53 -34.40 14.01
CA GLY A 116 -2.07 -34.52 15.37
C GLY A 116 -1.11 -34.05 16.46
N THR A 117 -0.09 -33.25 16.12
CA THR A 117 0.87 -32.70 17.09
C THR A 117 0.84 -31.17 17.15
N ILE A 118 1.59 -30.60 18.11
CA ILE A 118 1.76 -29.15 18.28
C ILE A 118 3.20 -28.78 17.91
N ALA A 119 3.37 -27.96 16.88
CA ALA A 119 4.65 -27.48 16.39
C ALA A 119 5.06 -26.17 17.10
N TRP A 120 5.46 -26.26 18.37
CA TRP A 120 5.89 -25.09 19.16
C TRP A 120 7.05 -24.35 18.50
N THR A 121 6.96 -23.02 18.48
CA THR A 121 8.06 -22.13 18.06
C THR A 121 8.69 -21.45 19.27
N ASP A 122 9.96 -21.08 19.18
CA ASP A 122 10.64 -20.32 20.24
C ASP A 122 9.95 -18.99 20.57
N ALA A 123 9.28 -18.37 19.59
CA ALA A 123 8.51 -17.15 19.80
C ALA A 123 7.23 -17.43 20.60
N ALA A 124 6.48 -18.48 20.24
CA ALA A 124 5.29 -18.89 20.97
C ALA A 124 5.62 -19.31 22.41
N LEU A 125 6.73 -20.03 22.62
CA LEU A 125 7.18 -20.43 23.95
C LEU A 125 7.60 -19.25 24.83
N ARG A 126 8.01 -18.12 24.25
CA ARG A 126 8.34 -16.89 25.01
C ARG A 126 7.10 -16.10 25.43
N ASP A 127 6.00 -16.21 24.69
CA ASP A 127 4.76 -15.46 24.94
C ASP A 127 3.71 -16.29 25.70
N ALA A 128 3.87 -17.61 25.74
CA ALA A 128 3.07 -18.50 26.56
C ALA A 128 3.38 -18.29 28.06
N SER A 129 2.34 -18.28 28.89
CA SER A 129 2.50 -18.09 30.34
C SER A 129 2.94 -19.40 30.99
N PRO A 130 3.96 -19.41 31.86
CA PRO A 130 4.40 -20.64 32.53
C PRO A 130 3.29 -21.19 33.42
N MET A 131 3.18 -22.52 33.47
CA MET A 131 2.19 -23.25 34.25
C MET A 131 2.91 -24.21 35.19
N ARG A 132 2.50 -24.24 36.47
CA ARG A 132 3.20 -25.05 37.47
C ARG A 132 2.96 -26.53 37.17
N GLY A 133 4.04 -27.32 37.08
CA GLY A 133 3.96 -28.76 36.80
C GLY A 133 3.81 -29.14 35.33
N ARG A 134 4.07 -28.21 34.38
CA ARG A 134 4.08 -28.52 32.94
C ARG A 134 5.44 -28.28 32.30
N ASP A 135 5.98 -29.31 31.66
CA ASP A 135 7.33 -29.32 31.07
C ASP A 135 7.45 -28.51 29.76
N VAL A 136 6.32 -28.04 29.19
CA VAL A 136 6.29 -27.38 27.88
C VAL A 136 6.85 -25.95 27.93
N ILE A 137 6.77 -25.26 29.08
CA ILE A 137 7.13 -23.83 29.20
C ILE A 137 8.12 -23.66 30.37
N VAL A 138 9.39 -23.38 30.04
CA VAL A 138 10.43 -23.17 31.06
C VAL A 138 10.36 -21.73 31.60
N PRO A 139 10.03 -21.51 32.90
CA PRO A 139 9.95 -20.17 33.46
C PRO A 139 11.34 -19.52 33.54
N ARG A 140 11.45 -18.26 33.08
CA ARG A 140 12.71 -17.49 33.14
C ARG A 140 12.69 -16.53 34.31
N LYS A 141 13.77 -16.51 35.11
CA LYS A 141 13.92 -15.56 36.22
C LYS A 141 14.10 -14.13 35.67
N PRO A 142 13.33 -13.13 36.14
CA PRO A 142 13.49 -11.74 35.70
C PRO A 142 14.81 -11.11 36.17
N ASP A 143 15.31 -10.12 35.43
CA ASP A 143 16.49 -9.33 35.80
C ASP A 143 16.06 -8.05 36.53
N ALA A 144 16.25 -8.03 37.87
CA ALA A 144 15.89 -6.91 38.72
C ALA A 144 16.55 -5.58 38.30
N LYS A 145 17.82 -5.61 37.85
CA LYS A 145 18.58 -4.41 37.51
C LYS A 145 18.08 -3.80 36.20
N HIS A 146 17.78 -4.65 35.22
CA HIS A 146 17.20 -4.22 33.96
C HIS A 146 15.81 -3.60 34.16
N LEU A 147 14.95 -4.26 34.93
CA LEU A 147 13.58 -3.80 35.20
C LEU A 147 13.56 -2.51 36.02
N HIS A 148 14.40 -2.38 37.06
CA HIS A 148 14.55 -1.12 37.81
C HIS A 148 14.93 0.06 36.90
N SER A 149 15.90 -0.14 36.00
CA SER A 149 16.34 0.90 35.06
C SER A 149 15.22 1.34 34.13
N LYS A 150 14.42 0.38 33.63
CA LYS A 150 13.25 0.64 32.77
C LYS A 150 12.17 1.43 33.51
N LEU A 151 11.84 1.03 34.74
CA LEU A 151 10.84 1.69 35.59
C LEU A 151 11.31 3.09 36.02
N ALA A 152 12.58 3.27 36.36
CA ALA A 152 13.17 4.57 36.71
C ALA A 152 13.14 5.56 35.53
N ALA A 153 13.44 5.08 34.32
CA ALA A 153 13.33 5.90 33.11
C ALA A 153 11.88 6.35 32.85
N ALA A 154 10.90 5.46 33.06
CA ALA A 154 9.49 5.79 32.96
C ALA A 154 9.08 6.81 34.03
N MET A 155 9.43 6.60 35.30
CA MET A 155 9.14 7.52 36.39
C MET A 155 9.71 8.92 36.13
N LYS A 156 10.93 9.01 35.58
CA LYS A 156 11.55 10.27 35.18
C LYS A 156 10.77 10.99 34.07
N ALA A 157 10.25 10.25 33.09
CA ALA A 157 9.46 10.84 32.01
C ALA A 157 8.14 11.45 32.51
N PHE A 158 7.52 10.84 33.53
CA PHE A 158 6.29 11.35 34.17
C PHE A 158 6.53 12.43 35.24
N GLY A 159 7.80 12.70 35.58
CA GLY A 159 8.18 13.62 36.65
C GLY A 159 7.43 14.97 36.65
N PRO A 160 7.37 15.72 35.54
CA PRO A 160 6.66 17.00 35.50
C PRO A 160 5.15 16.90 35.82
N LEU A 161 4.49 15.82 35.38
CA LEU A 161 3.06 15.60 35.63
C LEU A 161 2.79 15.16 37.09
N LEU A 162 3.72 14.37 37.66
CA LEU A 162 3.69 13.97 39.06
C LEU A 162 3.92 15.18 39.98
N ASP A 163 4.83 16.09 39.62
CA ASP A 163 5.10 17.32 40.38
C ASP A 163 3.89 18.26 40.38
N ALA A 164 3.26 18.44 39.20
CA ALA A 164 2.05 19.24 39.07
C ALA A 164 0.86 18.62 39.82
N GLY A 165 0.74 17.29 39.83
CA GLY A 165 -0.28 16.57 40.58
C GLY A 165 -0.10 16.68 42.08
N ALA A 166 1.14 16.55 42.56
CA ALA A 166 1.50 16.70 43.97
C ALA A 166 1.27 18.14 44.51
N ALA A 167 1.12 19.12 43.61
CA ALA A 167 0.79 20.50 43.95
C ALA A 167 -0.73 20.77 44.06
N SER A 168 -1.60 19.87 43.61
CA SER A 168 -3.06 19.96 43.75
C SER A 168 -3.54 19.40 45.11
N THR A 169 -4.56 20.00 45.75
CA THR A 169 -5.07 19.54 47.06
C THR A 169 -6.01 18.33 46.90
N GLY A 170 -5.60 17.17 47.42
CA GLY A 170 -6.37 15.91 47.41
C GLY A 170 -5.52 14.67 47.80
N ALA A 171 -6.19 13.57 48.15
CA ALA A 171 -5.69 12.42 48.91
C ALA A 171 -4.66 11.52 48.21
N ASP A 172 -3.37 11.93 48.14
CA ASP A 172 -2.20 11.02 48.35
C ASP A 172 -0.82 11.65 48.05
N LYS A 173 -0.66 12.94 48.35
CA LYS A 173 0.62 13.67 48.14
C LYS A 173 1.86 12.93 48.68
N ALA A 174 1.74 12.27 49.83
CA ALA A 174 2.81 11.50 50.45
C ALA A 174 3.13 10.21 49.66
N ARG A 175 2.12 9.43 49.26
CA ARG A 175 2.30 8.20 48.46
C ARG A 175 2.89 8.51 47.08
N MET A 176 2.50 9.63 46.46
CA MET A 176 3.08 10.09 45.18
C MET A 176 4.55 10.52 45.31
N ALA A 177 4.91 11.21 46.39
CA ALA A 177 6.29 11.59 46.65
C ALA A 177 7.17 10.36 46.95
N ALA A 178 6.66 9.40 47.72
CA ALA A 178 7.33 8.14 48.01
C ALA A 178 7.56 7.30 46.75
N ALA A 179 6.54 7.17 45.89
CA ALA A 179 6.66 6.49 44.60
C ALA A 179 7.76 7.10 43.71
N ARG A 180 7.84 8.43 43.65
CA ARG A 180 8.90 9.13 42.89
C ARG A 180 10.28 8.90 43.50
N ALA A 181 10.39 8.98 44.83
CA ALA A 181 11.65 8.80 45.54
C ALA A 181 12.22 7.38 45.33
N ALA A 182 11.38 6.35 45.34
CA ALA A 182 11.76 4.95 45.13
C ALA A 182 12.50 4.71 43.79
N TYR A 183 12.23 5.54 42.78
CA TYR A 183 12.77 5.41 41.42
C TYR A 183 13.69 6.56 40.99
N ALA A 184 14.00 7.50 41.87
CA ALA A 184 14.85 8.66 41.57
C ALA A 184 16.36 8.32 41.53
N GLY A 185 16.76 7.18 42.13
CA GLY A 185 18.16 6.81 42.35
C GLY A 185 18.50 5.37 41.95
N ALA A 186 19.63 4.88 42.46
CA ALA A 186 20.06 3.49 42.26
C ALA A 186 19.07 2.52 42.92
N MET A 187 19.05 1.28 42.42
CA MET A 187 18.18 0.23 42.93
C MET A 187 18.40 0.01 44.44
N PRO A 188 17.36 0.14 45.28
CA PRO A 188 17.49 0.03 46.73
C PRO A 188 17.82 -1.41 47.19
N GLU A 189 18.39 -1.53 48.40
CA GLU A 189 18.69 -2.84 49.00
C GLU A 189 17.42 -3.60 49.38
N LYS A 190 16.40 -2.90 49.89
CA LYS A 190 15.08 -3.44 50.25
C LYS A 190 13.97 -2.56 49.68
N LEU A 191 12.88 -3.17 49.23
CA LEU A 191 11.72 -2.45 48.69
C LEU A 191 10.70 -2.10 49.79
N ASP A 192 10.09 -0.94 49.65
CA ASP A 192 8.97 -0.49 50.49
C ASP A 192 7.63 -0.83 49.80
N PRO A 193 6.81 -1.74 50.37
CA PRO A 193 5.55 -2.16 49.75
C PRO A 193 4.60 -1.00 49.44
N GLU A 194 4.55 0.04 50.28
CA GLU A 194 3.62 1.16 50.08
C GLU A 194 4.07 2.08 48.93
N ALA A 195 5.37 2.40 48.86
CA ALA A 195 5.93 3.19 47.77
C ALA A 195 5.84 2.45 46.42
N GLU A 196 6.09 1.14 46.43
CA GLU A 196 5.97 0.28 45.25
C GLU A 196 4.52 0.13 44.77
N ALA A 197 3.57 -0.06 45.70
CA ALA A 197 2.14 -0.09 45.40
C ALA A 197 1.64 1.23 44.78
N ALA A 198 2.11 2.36 45.30
CA ALA A 198 1.78 3.68 44.76
C ALA A 198 2.40 3.92 43.38
N ALA A 199 3.67 3.54 43.18
CA ALA A 199 4.35 3.62 41.88
C ALA A 199 3.65 2.75 40.83
N PHE A 200 3.27 1.53 41.21
CA PHE A 200 2.50 0.61 40.39
C PHE A 200 1.15 1.21 39.99
N ALA A 201 0.43 1.87 40.91
CA ALA A 201 -0.86 2.49 40.62
C ALA A 201 -0.77 3.74 39.72
N LEU A 202 0.32 4.52 39.84
CA LEU A 202 0.53 5.78 39.11
C LEU A 202 0.97 5.60 37.65
N ILE A 203 1.95 4.72 37.40
CA ILE A 203 2.60 4.59 36.08
C ILE A 203 2.56 3.17 35.51
N GLY A 204 2.06 2.19 36.28
CA GLY A 204 1.84 0.82 35.84
C GLY A 204 0.80 0.69 34.72
N PRO A 205 -0.42 1.27 34.87
CA PRO A 205 -1.42 1.31 33.80
C PRO A 205 -1.04 2.25 32.64
N CYS A 206 -1.61 2.02 31.45
CA CYS A 206 -1.52 2.95 30.33
C CYS A 206 -2.15 4.31 30.68
N VAL A 207 -1.39 5.40 30.64
CA VAL A 207 -1.89 6.75 30.94
C VAL A 207 -2.29 7.57 29.70
N ALA A 208 -2.02 7.04 28.50
CA ALA A 208 -2.46 7.60 27.21
C ALA A 208 -2.80 6.47 26.22
N TRP A 209 -3.52 6.81 25.14
CA TRP A 209 -4.01 5.82 24.15
C TRP A 209 -2.90 5.10 23.36
N ASN A 210 -1.67 5.64 23.36
CA ASN A 210 -0.48 5.09 22.71
C ASN A 210 0.60 4.63 23.72
N ASP A 211 0.28 4.57 25.01
CA ASP A 211 1.21 4.12 26.06
C ASP A 211 1.14 2.60 26.28
N THR A 212 2.27 1.97 26.59
CA THR A 212 2.36 0.53 26.92
C THR A 212 2.29 0.30 28.42
N SER A 213 1.54 -0.72 28.86
CA SER A 213 1.45 -1.11 30.27
C SER A 213 2.82 -1.55 30.80
N ARG A 214 3.05 -1.31 32.11
CA ARG A 214 4.29 -1.63 32.81
C ARG A 214 4.06 -2.57 34.00
N THR A 215 2.86 -3.16 34.11
CA THR A 215 2.47 -3.99 35.26
C THR A 215 3.33 -5.24 35.42
N GLU A 216 3.67 -5.93 34.32
CA GLU A 216 4.58 -7.08 34.37
C GLU A 216 6.01 -6.69 34.74
N ASP A 217 6.46 -5.49 34.37
CA ASP A 217 7.80 -5.00 34.72
C ASP A 217 7.92 -4.80 36.24
N PHE A 218 6.90 -4.22 36.89
CA PHE A 218 6.85 -4.08 38.36
C PHE A 218 6.83 -5.45 39.05
N ILE A 219 5.96 -6.35 38.61
CA ILE A 219 5.86 -7.68 39.23
C ILE A 219 7.14 -8.47 39.03
N GLY A 220 7.70 -8.48 37.81
CA GLY A 220 8.99 -9.10 37.53
C GLY A 220 10.13 -8.52 38.37
N TYR A 221 10.13 -7.21 38.59
CA TYR A 221 11.09 -6.54 39.46
C TYR A 221 10.98 -7.01 40.91
N TRP A 222 9.76 -7.01 41.47
CA TRP A 222 9.48 -7.48 42.82
C TRP A 222 9.83 -8.95 43.00
N LEU A 223 9.50 -9.80 42.03
CA LEU A 223 9.85 -11.23 42.04
C LEU A 223 11.35 -11.46 42.04
N ALA A 224 12.09 -10.72 41.23
CA ALA A 224 13.53 -10.87 41.16
C ALA A 224 14.24 -10.31 42.41
N LYS A 225 13.64 -9.34 43.11
CA LYS A 225 14.26 -8.59 44.20
C LYS A 225 13.87 -9.07 45.61
N GLU A 226 12.59 -9.23 45.89
CA GLU A 226 12.03 -9.56 47.22
C GLU A 226 11.29 -10.92 47.22
N GLY A 227 10.97 -11.46 46.04
CA GLY A 227 10.37 -12.78 45.87
C GLY A 227 8.84 -12.79 45.76
N PRO A 228 8.25 -13.99 45.61
CA PRO A 228 6.84 -14.18 45.28
C PRO A 228 5.83 -13.55 46.25
N SER A 229 6.03 -13.70 47.57
CA SER A 229 5.09 -13.20 48.57
C SER A 229 5.04 -11.67 48.59
N PHE A 230 6.19 -11.00 48.46
CA PHE A 230 6.25 -9.54 48.36
C PHE A 230 5.51 -9.05 47.10
N ALA A 231 5.72 -9.72 45.96
CA ALA A 231 5.06 -9.35 44.72
C ALA A 231 3.53 -9.47 44.80
N LEU A 232 3.01 -10.58 45.34
CA LEU A 232 1.57 -10.78 45.53
C LEU A 232 0.97 -9.73 46.46
N HIS A 233 1.59 -9.50 47.62
CA HIS A 233 1.16 -8.52 48.59
C HIS A 233 1.09 -7.10 47.98
N THR A 234 2.13 -6.72 47.25
CA THR A 234 2.25 -5.36 46.68
C THR A 234 1.28 -5.12 45.52
N VAL A 235 1.00 -6.13 44.69
CA VAL A 235 -0.07 -6.04 43.66
C VAL A 235 -1.42 -5.77 44.31
N VAL A 236 -1.75 -6.50 45.39
CA VAL A 236 -3.03 -6.37 46.09
C VAL A 236 -3.18 -4.97 46.68
N GLN A 237 -2.14 -4.44 47.33
CA GLN A 237 -2.15 -3.08 47.86
C GLN A 237 -2.26 -2.02 46.75
N GLY A 238 -1.47 -2.15 45.69
CA GLY A 238 -1.49 -1.20 44.57
C GLY A 238 -2.84 -1.18 43.84
N ARG A 239 -3.58 -2.29 43.86
CA ARG A 239 -4.92 -2.40 43.25
C ARG A 239 -6.04 -1.76 44.07
N ARG A 240 -5.81 -1.45 45.35
CA ARG A 240 -6.70 -0.61 46.18
C ARG A 240 -6.59 0.88 45.84
N LEU A 241 -5.60 1.27 45.04
CA LEU A 241 -5.33 2.66 44.65
C LEU A 241 -5.79 2.94 43.20
N GLN A 242 -6.26 4.16 42.96
CA GLN A 242 -6.80 4.67 41.69
C GLN A 242 -6.03 5.91 41.23
N SER A 243 -5.56 5.93 39.97
CA SER A 243 -4.95 7.13 39.37
C SER A 243 -5.87 7.84 38.37
N GLN A 244 -5.76 9.18 38.28
CA GLN A 244 -6.42 10.01 37.27
C GLN A 244 -5.40 10.90 36.54
N VAL A 245 -5.53 11.06 35.22
CA VAL A 245 -4.54 11.72 34.35
C VAL A 245 -5.18 12.86 33.55
N SER A 246 -4.51 14.00 33.47
CA SER A 246 -4.86 15.16 32.61
C SER A 246 -3.65 15.67 31.81
N GLU A 247 -3.86 16.63 30.90
CA GLU A 247 -2.75 17.29 30.16
C GLU A 247 -1.74 18.00 31.07
N LYS A 248 -2.14 18.32 32.31
CA LYS A 248 -1.37 19.16 33.23
C LYS A 248 -0.86 18.42 34.47
N HIS A 249 -1.47 17.30 34.88
CA HIS A 249 -1.12 16.58 36.10
C HIS A 249 -1.68 15.15 36.19
N ILE A 250 -1.14 14.34 37.13
CA ILE A 250 -1.63 13.00 37.52
C ILE A 250 -1.96 12.99 39.02
N THR A 251 -3.08 12.41 39.46
CA THR A 251 -3.45 12.25 40.89
C THR A 251 -3.68 10.78 41.27
N LEU A 252 -3.69 10.50 42.58
CA LEU A 252 -3.94 9.19 43.18
C LEU A 252 -5.06 9.29 44.25
N SER A 253 -5.84 8.24 44.45
CA SER A 253 -6.90 8.12 45.48
C SER A 253 -7.17 6.66 45.86
N GLU A 254 -7.82 6.38 46.99
CA GLU A 254 -8.32 5.02 47.33
C GLU A 254 -9.59 4.67 46.52
N GLY A 255 -9.71 3.40 46.10
CA GLY A 255 -10.85 2.89 45.35
C GLY A 255 -12.04 2.46 46.23
N ASP A 256 -13.26 2.58 45.71
CA ASP A 256 -14.50 2.14 46.37
C ASP A 256 -14.82 0.68 46.01
N GLU A 257 -14.77 -0.23 46.99
CA GLU A 257 -15.06 -1.67 46.82
C GLU A 257 -16.56 -1.98 46.54
N SER A 258 -17.47 -1.02 46.80
CA SER A 258 -18.92 -1.19 46.66
C SER A 258 -19.51 -0.68 45.34
N SER A 259 -18.70 0.03 44.54
CA SER A 259 -19.15 0.61 43.28
C SER A 259 -19.39 -0.47 42.21
N PRO A 260 -20.56 -0.49 41.52
CA PRO A 260 -20.82 -1.38 40.39
C PRO A 260 -19.99 -0.99 39.15
N ARG A 261 -19.17 0.06 39.25
CA ARG A 261 -18.14 0.33 38.26
C ARG A 261 -17.01 -0.65 38.54
N PRO A 262 -16.71 -1.58 37.63
CA PRO A 262 -15.69 -2.59 37.84
C PRO A 262 -14.37 -1.93 38.19
N TRP A 263 -13.49 -2.66 38.88
CA TRP A 263 -12.08 -2.35 39.18
C TRP A 263 -11.29 -1.91 37.92
N PHE A 264 -11.59 -0.69 37.47
CA PHE A 264 -10.99 0.16 36.45
C PHE A 264 -11.32 -0.08 34.97
N ARG A 265 -11.82 0.98 34.32
CA ARG A 265 -11.56 1.30 32.91
C ARG A 265 -10.07 1.61 32.71
N THR A 266 -9.24 0.60 32.46
CA THR A 266 -7.97 0.80 31.74
C THR A 266 -7.66 -0.43 30.90
N ARG A 267 -7.41 -0.22 29.61
CA ARG A 267 -6.90 -1.25 28.69
C ARG A 267 -5.58 -1.83 29.24
N ASN A 268 -5.33 -3.11 28.97
CA ASN A 268 -4.03 -3.80 29.15
C ASN A 268 -3.52 -3.93 30.59
N ARG A 269 -4.14 -4.80 31.41
CA ARG A 269 -3.58 -5.23 32.71
C ARG A 269 -3.22 -6.70 32.64
N GLU A 270 -1.95 -7.03 32.87
CA GLU A 270 -1.35 -8.37 32.69
C GLU A 270 -0.87 -9.00 34.01
N ASP A 271 -1.29 -8.45 35.15
CA ASP A 271 -0.74 -8.81 36.48
C ASP A 271 -0.78 -10.31 36.78
N TRP A 272 -1.85 -10.98 36.35
CA TRP A 272 -2.04 -12.40 36.59
C TRP A 272 -0.93 -13.26 35.99
N ARG A 273 -0.31 -12.85 34.86
CA ARG A 273 0.83 -13.55 34.24
C ARG A 273 2.07 -13.44 35.13
N GLY A 274 2.29 -12.26 35.70
CA GLY A 274 3.34 -12.02 36.68
C GLY A 274 3.14 -12.87 37.95
N ILE A 275 1.92 -12.94 38.47
CA ILE A 275 1.59 -13.78 39.64
C ILE A 275 1.71 -15.27 39.29
N ARG A 276 1.28 -15.69 38.09
CA ARG A 276 1.43 -17.07 37.62
C ARG A 276 2.89 -17.47 37.47
N LEU A 277 3.73 -16.58 36.95
CA LEU A 277 5.19 -16.78 36.91
C LEU A 277 5.78 -16.93 38.33
N ALA A 278 5.30 -16.14 39.29
CA ALA A 278 5.69 -16.27 40.70
C ALA A 278 5.36 -17.65 41.26
N ALA A 279 4.14 -18.11 41.01
CA ALA A 279 3.66 -19.42 41.43
C ALA A 279 4.43 -20.58 40.76
N ALA A 280 4.74 -20.45 39.46
CA ALA A 280 5.49 -21.46 38.72
C ALA A 280 6.97 -21.56 39.15
N LEU A 281 7.57 -20.46 39.60
CA LEU A 281 8.95 -20.41 40.11
C LEU A 281 9.08 -20.77 41.60
N ALA A 282 7.97 -20.79 42.35
CA ALA A 282 7.97 -21.08 43.77
C ALA A 282 8.24 -22.56 44.06
N ASP A 283 9.06 -22.84 45.07
CA ASP A 283 9.14 -24.17 45.65
C ASP A 283 7.83 -24.55 46.36
N ASP A 284 7.66 -25.83 46.71
CA ASP A 284 6.39 -26.34 47.26
C ASP A 284 5.94 -25.62 48.54
N ALA A 285 6.90 -25.23 49.39
CA ALA A 285 6.61 -24.53 50.65
C ALA A 285 6.18 -23.08 50.40
N THR A 286 6.89 -22.37 49.52
CA THR A 286 6.56 -21.00 49.11
C THR A 286 5.23 -20.97 48.37
N TYR A 287 4.98 -21.94 47.48
CA TYR A 287 3.70 -22.06 46.79
C TYR A 287 2.53 -22.27 47.76
N ALA A 288 2.68 -23.17 48.74
CA ALA A 288 1.64 -23.37 49.76
C ALA A 288 1.34 -22.09 50.57
N ALA A 289 2.37 -21.28 50.87
CA ALA A 289 2.19 -19.99 51.54
C ALA A 289 1.46 -18.97 50.65
N LEU A 290 1.82 -18.89 49.36
CA LEU A 290 1.14 -18.01 48.39
C LEU A 290 -0.33 -18.40 48.20
N VAL A 291 -0.64 -19.70 48.14
CA VAL A 291 -2.02 -20.19 48.04
C VAL A 291 -2.82 -19.75 49.26
N LYS A 292 -2.28 -19.92 50.47
CA LYS A 292 -2.95 -19.50 51.71
C LYS A 292 -3.22 -17.99 51.75
N GLU A 293 -2.26 -17.20 51.29
CA GLU A 293 -2.44 -15.74 51.18
C GLU A 293 -3.51 -15.38 50.14
N ALA A 294 -3.53 -16.05 48.98
CA ALA A 294 -4.53 -15.85 47.94
C ALA A 294 -5.94 -16.27 48.39
N GLU A 295 -6.08 -17.36 49.16
CA GLU A 295 -7.36 -17.83 49.72
C GLU A 295 -8.00 -16.77 50.62
N GLY A 296 -7.20 -16.07 51.44
CA GLY A 296 -7.66 -14.95 52.27
C GLY A 296 -8.14 -13.74 51.46
N LEU A 297 -7.84 -13.68 50.16
CA LEU A 297 -8.26 -12.62 49.24
C LEU A 297 -9.49 -12.98 48.41
N LEU A 298 -10.04 -14.20 48.56
CA LEU A 298 -11.24 -14.62 47.83
C LEU A 298 -12.52 -13.99 48.41
N GLU A 299 -12.51 -13.61 49.70
CA GLU A 299 -13.65 -13.04 50.43
C GLU A 299 -14.08 -11.65 49.92
N GLY A 300 -15.32 -11.50 49.44
CA GLY A 300 -15.90 -10.24 48.95
C GLY A 300 -16.68 -10.39 47.64
N PRO A 301 -17.34 -9.33 47.13
CA PRO A 301 -18.24 -9.45 45.97
C PRO A 301 -17.56 -9.54 44.60
N SER A 302 -16.25 -9.27 44.48
CA SER A 302 -15.57 -9.22 43.18
C SER A 302 -15.28 -10.61 42.58
N ILE A 303 -16.07 -10.97 41.56
CA ILE A 303 -15.89 -12.16 40.72
C ILE A 303 -14.58 -12.08 39.94
N GLU A 304 -14.19 -10.89 39.47
CA GLU A 304 -12.98 -10.69 38.67
C GLU A 304 -11.72 -11.02 39.46
N ARG A 305 -11.64 -10.60 40.72
CA ARG A 305 -10.52 -10.91 41.61
C ARG A 305 -10.37 -12.42 41.81
N ARG A 306 -11.48 -13.12 42.07
CA ARG A 306 -11.48 -14.59 42.17
C ARG A 306 -11.05 -15.25 40.87
N ALA A 307 -11.54 -14.76 39.73
CA ALA A 307 -11.20 -15.30 38.42
C ALA A 307 -9.72 -15.09 38.06
N LEU A 308 -9.13 -13.95 38.41
CA LEU A 308 -7.70 -13.67 38.24
C LEU A 308 -6.82 -14.57 39.11
N LEU A 309 -7.19 -14.76 40.37
CA LEU A 309 -6.46 -15.64 41.29
C LEU A 309 -6.59 -17.11 40.88
N ALA A 310 -7.79 -17.56 40.51
CA ALA A 310 -8.03 -18.89 39.96
C ALA A 310 -7.15 -19.16 38.72
N ALA A 311 -7.03 -18.18 37.82
CA ALA A 311 -6.15 -18.27 36.66
C ALA A 311 -4.67 -18.30 37.08
N ALA A 312 -4.24 -17.42 37.98
CA ALA A 312 -2.84 -17.31 38.36
C ALA A 312 -2.31 -18.54 39.11
N PHE A 313 -3.15 -19.20 39.90
CA PHE A 313 -2.78 -20.39 40.69
C PHE A 313 -3.22 -21.72 40.08
N GLU A 314 -3.90 -21.70 38.91
CA GLU A 314 -4.48 -22.89 38.28
C GLU A 314 -5.45 -23.65 39.21
N ARG A 315 -6.28 -22.89 39.95
CA ARG A 315 -7.29 -23.38 40.90
C ARG A 315 -8.70 -23.06 40.39
N PRO A 316 -9.21 -23.76 39.36
CA PRO A 316 -10.53 -23.46 38.77
C PRO A 316 -11.67 -23.59 39.79
N GLU A 317 -11.51 -24.41 40.83
CA GLU A 317 -12.50 -24.59 41.88
C GLU A 317 -12.80 -23.30 42.68
N TRP A 318 -11.89 -22.31 42.64
CA TRP A 318 -12.10 -21.01 43.29
C TRP A 318 -13.13 -20.11 42.59
N ILE A 319 -13.55 -20.47 41.38
CA ILE A 319 -14.53 -19.71 40.59
C ILE A 319 -15.72 -20.54 40.12
N GLU A 320 -15.76 -21.86 40.38
CA GLU A 320 -16.80 -22.77 39.87
C GLU A 320 -18.25 -22.32 40.19
N SER A 321 -18.50 -21.87 41.43
CA SER A 321 -19.83 -21.37 41.85
C SER A 321 -20.23 -20.06 41.15
N ASP A 322 -19.25 -19.21 40.86
CA ASP A 322 -19.46 -17.97 40.10
C ASP A 322 -19.71 -18.25 38.62
N LEU A 323 -19.02 -19.24 38.02
CA LEU A 323 -19.23 -19.63 36.61
C LEU A 323 -20.67 -20.09 36.37
N ALA A 324 -21.25 -20.89 37.28
CA ALA A 324 -22.64 -21.31 37.21
C ALA A 324 -23.63 -20.13 37.34
N THR A 325 -23.31 -19.19 38.25
CA THR A 325 -24.11 -17.98 38.48
C THR A 325 -24.08 -17.03 37.27
N ILE A 326 -22.91 -16.83 36.67
CA ILE A 326 -22.71 -16.02 35.47
C ILE A 326 -23.39 -16.66 34.26
N ALA A 327 -23.30 -18.00 34.12
CA ALA A 327 -24.02 -18.74 33.09
C ALA A 327 -25.55 -18.58 33.20
N ALA A 328 -26.09 -18.33 34.40
CA ALA A 328 -27.51 -18.08 34.61
C ALA A 328 -27.91 -16.59 34.49
N SER A 329 -26.95 -15.65 34.42
CA SER A 329 -27.21 -14.20 34.34
C SER A 329 -27.69 -13.75 32.95
N ALA A 330 -28.63 -12.80 32.91
CA ALA A 330 -29.09 -12.16 31.68
C ALA A 330 -28.07 -11.15 31.11
N HIS A 331 -27.17 -10.62 31.95
CA HIS A 331 -26.19 -9.61 31.60
C HIS A 331 -24.81 -10.11 32.05
N PRO A 332 -24.02 -10.75 31.16
CA PRO A 332 -22.69 -11.21 31.52
C PRO A 332 -21.76 -10.01 31.81
N PRO A 333 -20.75 -10.17 32.68
CA PRO A 333 -19.82 -9.09 32.99
C PRO A 333 -19.03 -8.62 31.76
N ASP A 334 -18.69 -7.33 31.71
CA ASP A 334 -17.96 -6.68 30.60
C ASP A 334 -16.54 -7.27 30.35
N TYR A 335 -16.02 -8.07 31.28
CA TYR A 335 -14.65 -8.60 31.25
C TYR A 335 -14.62 -10.14 31.30
N PHE A 336 -14.37 -10.72 30.13
CA PHE A 336 -14.61 -12.13 29.88
C PHE A 336 -13.35 -13.03 29.94
N TRP A 337 -12.15 -12.45 29.77
CA TRP A 337 -10.91 -13.22 29.64
C TRP A 337 -10.42 -13.92 30.93
N PRO A 338 -10.56 -13.37 32.17
CA PRO A 338 -10.13 -14.10 33.37
C PRO A 338 -10.98 -15.35 33.61
N LEU A 339 -12.26 -15.30 33.25
CA LEU A 339 -13.18 -16.44 33.33
C LEU A 339 -12.78 -17.54 32.33
N LEU A 340 -12.42 -17.16 31.11
CA LEU A 340 -11.86 -18.09 30.12
C LEU A 340 -10.55 -18.73 30.57
N ALA A 341 -9.64 -17.94 31.14
CA ALA A 341 -8.36 -18.42 31.64
C ALA A 341 -8.51 -19.45 32.77
N SER A 342 -9.61 -19.35 33.52
CA SER A 342 -9.93 -20.20 34.67
C SER A 342 -10.90 -21.34 34.36
N ALA A 343 -11.38 -21.47 33.13
CA ALA A 343 -12.36 -22.49 32.75
C ALA A 343 -11.80 -23.92 33.00
N PRO A 344 -12.50 -24.78 33.76
CA PRO A 344 -11.98 -26.10 34.14
C PRO A 344 -11.81 -27.03 32.93
N SER A 345 -12.73 -26.98 31.96
CA SER A 345 -12.67 -27.75 30.71
C SER A 345 -12.81 -26.88 29.44
N LEU A 346 -12.56 -27.49 28.28
CA LEU A 346 -12.79 -26.83 26.98
C LEU A 346 -14.29 -26.58 26.73
N GLU A 347 -15.17 -27.45 27.23
CA GLU A 347 -16.62 -27.25 27.10
C GLU A 347 -17.10 -26.07 27.95
N ASP A 348 -16.52 -25.87 29.14
CA ASP A 348 -16.79 -24.67 29.95
C ASP A 348 -16.31 -23.40 29.25
N ALA A 349 -15.11 -23.44 28.64
CA ALA A 349 -14.59 -22.31 27.87
C ALA A 349 -15.48 -21.96 26.66
N LYS A 350 -16.02 -22.97 25.96
CA LYS A 350 -16.99 -22.79 24.88
C LYS A 350 -18.34 -22.25 25.37
N ALA A 351 -18.84 -22.80 26.47
CA ALA A 351 -20.11 -22.38 27.07
C ALA A 351 -20.05 -20.92 27.52
N LEU A 352 -18.93 -20.52 28.13
CA LEU A 352 -18.67 -19.13 28.46
C LEU A 352 -18.60 -18.28 27.18
N SER A 353 -17.84 -18.69 26.14
CA SER A 353 -17.61 -17.83 24.97
C SER A 353 -18.89 -17.58 24.17
N ALA A 354 -19.77 -18.58 24.10
CA ALA A 354 -21.08 -18.48 23.47
C ALA A 354 -22.03 -17.47 24.15
N ARG A 355 -21.74 -17.05 25.39
CA ARG A 355 -22.56 -16.09 26.14
C ARG A 355 -22.18 -14.63 25.92
N VAL A 356 -21.06 -14.35 25.25
CA VAL A 356 -20.67 -12.98 24.91
C VAL A 356 -21.66 -12.45 23.84
N PRO A 357 -22.37 -11.33 24.08
CA PRO A 357 -23.28 -10.77 23.08
C PRO A 357 -22.55 -10.54 21.75
N GLN A 358 -23.22 -10.74 20.61
CA GLN A 358 -22.64 -10.44 19.28
C GLN A 358 -22.15 -8.98 19.16
N THR A 359 -22.65 -8.08 20.01
CA THR A 359 -22.25 -6.67 20.11
C THR A 359 -20.95 -6.43 20.90
N ASN A 360 -20.41 -7.42 21.63
CA ASN A 360 -19.24 -7.26 22.51
C ASN A 360 -18.04 -8.19 22.20
N VAL A 361 -18.05 -8.79 21.01
CA VAL A 361 -17.02 -9.68 20.45
C VAL A 361 -15.59 -9.12 20.53
N TRP A 362 -15.44 -7.80 20.56
CA TRP A 362 -14.15 -7.12 20.72
C TRP A 362 -13.40 -7.51 22.00
N TYR A 363 -14.10 -7.69 23.13
CA TYR A 363 -13.46 -8.08 24.40
C TYR A 363 -13.06 -9.55 24.43
N LEU A 364 -13.85 -10.42 23.78
CA LEU A 364 -13.50 -11.83 23.59
C LEU A 364 -12.20 -11.96 22.78
N ALA A 365 -12.12 -11.27 21.63
CA ALA A 365 -10.92 -11.26 20.80
C ALA A 365 -9.72 -10.65 21.54
N ALA A 366 -9.91 -9.57 22.30
CA ALA A 366 -8.85 -8.96 23.10
C ALA A 366 -8.37 -9.83 24.27
N GLY A 367 -9.25 -10.65 24.85
CA GLY A 367 -8.89 -11.67 25.82
C GLY A 367 -8.12 -12.83 25.21
N MET A 368 -8.64 -13.34 24.09
CA MET A 368 -8.08 -14.51 23.42
C MET A 368 -6.73 -14.22 22.76
N ASP A 369 -6.53 -13.00 22.25
CA ASP A 369 -5.22 -12.51 21.82
C ASP A 369 -4.14 -12.76 22.89
N ARG A 370 -4.48 -12.56 24.18
CA ARG A 370 -3.56 -12.82 25.28
C ARG A 370 -3.49 -14.31 25.66
N LEU A 371 -4.62 -15.03 25.66
CA LEU A 371 -4.68 -16.41 26.15
C LEU A 371 -4.32 -17.46 25.11
N ARG A 372 -4.16 -17.09 23.84
CA ARG A 372 -4.05 -18.00 22.69
C ARG A 372 -3.07 -19.16 22.89
N PHE A 373 -1.85 -18.90 23.34
CA PHE A 373 -0.85 -19.94 23.57
C PHE A 373 -1.13 -20.73 24.86
N ASP A 374 -1.72 -20.10 25.87
CA ASP A 374 -2.15 -20.78 27.09
C ASP A 374 -3.28 -21.78 26.79
N MET A 375 -4.19 -21.44 25.88
CA MET A 375 -5.24 -22.34 25.41
C MET A 375 -4.66 -23.55 24.67
N VAL A 376 -3.66 -23.34 23.80
CA VAL A 376 -2.94 -24.44 23.11
C VAL A 376 -2.17 -25.30 24.11
N ALA A 377 -1.48 -24.69 25.08
CA ALA A 377 -0.78 -25.41 26.13
C ALA A 377 -1.75 -26.23 27.02
N ARG A 378 -2.96 -25.74 27.27
CA ARG A 378 -3.98 -26.37 28.14
C ARG A 378 -4.82 -27.43 27.48
N TYR A 379 -5.32 -27.18 26.29
CA TYR A 379 -6.26 -28.09 25.62
C TYR A 379 -5.62 -28.87 24.46
N GLY A 380 -4.32 -28.66 24.21
CA GLY A 380 -3.57 -29.35 23.18
C GLY A 380 -4.15 -29.11 21.79
N VAL A 381 -4.18 -30.16 20.96
CA VAL A 381 -4.74 -30.09 19.59
C VAL A 381 -6.21 -29.68 19.56
N ALA A 382 -6.99 -29.94 20.63
CA ALA A 382 -8.40 -29.55 20.70
C ALA A 382 -8.59 -28.02 20.76
N ALA A 383 -7.55 -27.26 21.13
CA ALA A 383 -7.58 -25.81 21.10
C ALA A 383 -7.73 -25.24 19.68
N GLY A 384 -7.23 -25.94 18.66
CA GLY A 384 -7.22 -25.46 17.27
C GLY A 384 -8.62 -25.13 16.74
N ALA A 385 -9.59 -26.02 16.96
CA ALA A 385 -10.97 -25.81 16.56
C ALA A 385 -11.63 -24.66 17.35
N PHE A 386 -11.43 -24.62 18.66
CA PHE A 386 -11.98 -23.57 19.52
C PHE A 386 -11.48 -22.17 19.16
N LEU A 387 -10.16 -22.02 18.94
CA LEU A 387 -9.58 -20.76 18.51
C LEU A 387 -10.03 -20.36 17.09
N SER A 388 -10.22 -21.33 16.20
CA SER A 388 -10.77 -21.10 14.85
C SER A 388 -12.19 -20.53 14.92
N ASP A 389 -13.05 -21.09 15.78
CA ASP A 389 -14.42 -20.59 16.00
C ASP A 389 -14.42 -19.15 16.52
N ILE A 390 -13.51 -18.81 17.43
CA ILE A 390 -13.36 -17.44 17.94
C ILE A 390 -12.95 -16.48 16.83
N VAL A 391 -12.03 -16.86 15.95
CA VAL A 391 -11.65 -16.01 14.80
C VAL A 391 -12.83 -15.80 13.85
N VAL A 392 -13.65 -16.83 13.61
CA VAL A 392 -14.86 -16.71 12.78
C VAL A 392 -15.90 -15.80 13.45
N GLN A 393 -16.13 -15.97 14.75
CA GLN A 393 -17.06 -15.12 15.52
C GLN A 393 -16.56 -13.67 15.64
N ALA A 394 -15.23 -13.45 15.67
CA ALA A 394 -14.60 -12.13 15.79
C ALA A 394 -14.96 -11.18 14.64
N GLY A 395 -15.24 -11.72 13.45
CA GLY A 395 -15.56 -10.93 12.26
C GLY A 395 -14.48 -9.90 11.94
N SER A 396 -14.85 -8.64 11.69
CA SER A 396 -13.91 -7.55 11.42
C SER A 396 -13.35 -6.85 12.67
N SER A 397 -13.57 -7.42 13.86
CA SER A 397 -13.28 -6.77 15.15
C SER A 397 -11.79 -6.87 15.52
N GLY A 398 -10.95 -6.00 14.96
CA GLY A 398 -9.53 -5.87 15.35
C GLY A 398 -8.59 -6.85 14.63
N VAL A 399 -8.05 -6.39 13.51
CA VAL A 399 -7.19 -7.15 12.58
C VAL A 399 -5.96 -7.78 13.24
N ASP A 400 -5.19 -7.01 14.01
CA ASP A 400 -3.94 -7.51 14.59
C ASP A 400 -4.16 -8.65 15.60
N ARG A 401 -5.30 -8.62 16.30
CA ARG A 401 -5.68 -9.67 17.25
C ARG A 401 -6.04 -10.98 16.57
N MET A 402 -6.75 -10.92 15.45
CA MET A 402 -7.06 -12.12 14.67
C MET A 402 -5.78 -12.78 14.14
N ARG A 403 -4.82 -11.97 13.65
CA ARG A 403 -3.53 -12.48 13.19
C ARG A 403 -2.79 -13.17 14.32
N SER A 404 -2.73 -12.54 15.48
CA SER A 404 -2.12 -13.09 16.69
C SER A 404 -2.77 -14.41 17.11
N ILE A 405 -4.11 -14.49 17.20
CA ILE A 405 -4.82 -15.76 17.49
C ILE A 405 -4.52 -16.83 16.44
N ALA A 406 -4.44 -16.45 15.16
CA ALA A 406 -4.09 -17.38 14.08
C ALA A 406 -2.66 -17.94 14.19
N GLU A 407 -1.72 -17.22 14.82
CA GLU A 407 -0.38 -17.76 15.12
C GLU A 407 -0.45 -18.95 16.08
N ALA A 408 -1.35 -18.93 17.05
CA ALA A 408 -1.56 -20.06 17.95
C ALA A 408 -2.28 -21.22 17.24
N ILE A 409 -3.25 -20.93 16.38
CA ILE A 409 -3.91 -21.94 15.54
C ILE A 409 -2.88 -22.65 14.65
N ALA A 410 -1.94 -21.90 14.07
CA ALA A 410 -0.90 -22.44 13.18
C ALA A 410 0.09 -23.40 13.88
N LEU A 411 0.15 -23.43 15.21
CA LEU A 411 0.92 -24.43 15.94
C LEU A 411 0.27 -25.83 15.89
N VAL A 412 -1.05 -25.90 15.69
CA VAL A 412 -1.82 -27.15 15.75
C VAL A 412 -1.88 -27.79 14.36
N VAL A 413 -1.21 -28.93 14.19
CA VAL A 413 -1.10 -29.59 12.88
C VAL A 413 -2.19 -30.64 12.71
N THR A 414 -3.37 -30.22 12.23
CA THR A 414 -4.49 -31.13 11.94
C THR A 414 -5.20 -30.79 10.61
N PRO A 415 -5.95 -31.74 10.02
CA PRO A 415 -6.76 -31.50 8.81
C PRO A 415 -7.82 -30.40 9.00
N GLU A 416 -8.40 -30.28 10.20
CA GLU A 416 -9.42 -29.27 10.52
C GLU A 416 -8.83 -27.86 10.48
N VAL A 417 -7.61 -27.69 11.03
CA VAL A 417 -6.89 -26.42 10.98
C VAL A 417 -6.47 -26.09 9.55
N ALA A 418 -6.04 -27.08 8.76
CA ALA A 418 -5.77 -26.87 7.34
C ALA A 418 -7.02 -26.42 6.57
N ALA A 419 -8.17 -27.07 6.81
CA ALA A 419 -9.44 -26.67 6.20
C ALA A 419 -9.88 -25.25 6.62
N PHE A 420 -9.64 -24.87 7.89
CA PHE A 420 -9.84 -23.50 8.36
C PHE A 420 -8.95 -22.52 7.58
N PHE A 421 -7.64 -22.75 7.50
CA PHE A 421 -6.72 -21.85 6.80
C PHE A 421 -6.98 -21.76 5.30
N VAL A 422 -7.42 -22.84 4.65
CA VAL A 422 -7.86 -22.75 3.25
C VAL A 422 -8.98 -21.73 3.10
N LYS A 423 -10.00 -21.74 3.96
CA LYS A 423 -11.07 -20.72 3.93
C LYS A 423 -10.51 -19.30 4.18
N GLN A 424 -9.49 -19.18 5.03
CA GLN A 424 -8.84 -17.90 5.33
C GLN A 424 -7.91 -17.38 4.22
N LEU A 425 -7.62 -18.14 3.15
CA LEU A 425 -6.96 -17.60 1.96
C LEU A 425 -7.78 -16.48 1.29
N GLY A 426 -9.11 -16.48 1.48
CA GLY A 426 -9.98 -15.38 1.06
C GLY A 426 -9.89 -14.15 1.97
N ALA A 427 -9.53 -14.32 3.25
CA ALA A 427 -9.50 -13.26 4.24
C ALA A 427 -8.20 -12.45 4.15
N LYS A 428 -8.32 -11.17 3.76
CA LYS A 428 -7.17 -10.27 3.55
C LYS A 428 -6.13 -10.32 4.67
N GLU A 429 -6.59 -10.37 5.92
CA GLU A 429 -5.76 -10.22 7.10
C GLU A 429 -5.07 -11.50 7.57
N LEU A 430 -5.63 -12.66 7.22
CA LEU A 430 -5.15 -13.98 7.63
C LEU A 430 -4.51 -14.76 6.48
N ARG A 431 -4.64 -14.27 5.23
CA ARG A 431 -4.13 -14.95 4.03
C ARG A 431 -2.66 -15.34 4.12
N ALA A 432 -1.80 -14.45 4.63
CA ALA A 432 -0.37 -14.70 4.73
C ALA A 432 -0.04 -15.87 5.65
N ILE A 433 -0.60 -15.86 6.86
CA ILE A 433 -0.36 -16.93 7.85
C ILE A 433 -1.01 -18.24 7.42
N ALA A 434 -2.18 -18.16 6.79
CA ALA A 434 -2.85 -19.32 6.19
C ALA A 434 -1.99 -19.98 5.11
N ALA A 435 -1.49 -19.19 4.16
CA ALA A 435 -0.65 -19.70 3.09
C ALA A 435 0.65 -20.31 3.62
N GLN A 436 1.29 -19.65 4.58
CA GLN A 436 2.51 -20.15 5.22
C GLN A 436 2.26 -21.52 5.87
N TYR A 437 1.21 -21.65 6.69
CA TYR A 437 0.84 -22.92 7.33
C TYR A 437 0.57 -24.01 6.29
N LEU A 438 -0.19 -23.70 5.24
CA LEU A 438 -0.56 -24.67 4.21
C LEU A 438 0.64 -25.18 3.40
N GLN A 439 1.65 -24.33 3.20
CA GLN A 439 2.90 -24.71 2.54
C GLN A 439 3.85 -25.48 3.46
N SER A 440 3.92 -25.12 4.75
CA SER A 440 4.80 -25.79 5.71
C SER A 440 4.29 -27.15 6.17
N HIS A 441 3.01 -27.45 5.96
CA HIS A 441 2.39 -28.72 6.32
C HIS A 441 1.65 -29.40 5.15
N PRO A 442 2.33 -29.79 4.05
CA PRO A 442 1.68 -30.42 2.89
C PRO A 442 0.86 -31.68 3.22
N GLN A 443 1.27 -32.43 4.24
CA GLN A 443 0.64 -33.68 4.70
C GLN A 443 -0.82 -33.52 5.13
N VAL A 444 -1.23 -32.34 5.61
CA VAL A 444 -2.63 -32.04 5.96
C VAL A 444 -3.29 -31.06 4.98
N SER A 445 -2.51 -30.43 4.09
CA SER A 445 -2.95 -29.26 3.32
C SER A 445 -3.31 -29.56 1.87
N VAL A 446 -2.68 -30.58 1.24
CA VAL A 446 -2.90 -30.88 -0.19
C VAL A 446 -4.36 -31.18 -0.51
N VAL A 447 -5.03 -32.02 0.30
CA VAL A 447 -6.44 -32.39 0.08
C VAL A 447 -7.37 -31.18 0.11
N PRO A 448 -7.43 -30.36 1.18
CA PRO A 448 -8.31 -29.20 1.22
C PRO A 448 -7.92 -28.12 0.20
N LEU A 449 -6.63 -27.94 -0.12
CA LEU A 449 -6.19 -27.03 -1.19
C LEU A 449 -6.71 -27.45 -2.55
N ALA A 450 -6.53 -28.72 -2.92
CA ALA A 450 -6.96 -29.23 -4.23
C ALA A 450 -8.47 -29.16 -4.38
N GLN A 451 -9.24 -29.43 -3.32
CA GLN A 451 -10.69 -29.26 -3.30
C GLN A 451 -11.12 -27.80 -3.49
N ALA A 452 -10.48 -26.86 -2.79
CA ALA A 452 -10.79 -25.43 -2.92
C ALA A 452 -10.40 -24.87 -4.30
N ALA A 453 -9.31 -25.38 -4.88
CA ALA A 453 -8.79 -24.97 -6.18
C ALA A 453 -9.70 -25.33 -7.38
N VAL A 454 -10.67 -26.23 -7.19
CA VAL A 454 -11.72 -26.53 -8.19
C VAL A 454 -12.65 -25.34 -8.39
N ASN A 455 -12.90 -24.55 -7.34
CA ASN A 455 -13.83 -23.45 -7.39
C ASN A 455 -13.27 -22.29 -8.22
N LYS A 456 -14.16 -21.60 -8.95
CA LYS A 456 -13.80 -20.36 -9.64
C LYS A 456 -13.80 -19.19 -8.64
N GLY A 457 -12.95 -18.19 -8.88
CA GLY A 457 -12.89 -16.96 -8.09
C GLY A 457 -11.64 -16.83 -7.20
N PRO A 458 -11.55 -15.75 -6.40
CA PRO A 458 -10.32 -15.38 -5.70
C PRO A 458 -9.75 -16.45 -4.77
N LEU A 459 -10.63 -17.19 -4.09
CA LEU A 459 -10.25 -18.28 -3.19
C LEU A 459 -9.63 -19.45 -3.95
N GLY A 460 -10.24 -19.87 -5.06
CA GLY A 460 -9.71 -20.96 -5.88
C GLY A 460 -8.36 -20.62 -6.50
N GLU A 461 -8.19 -19.39 -6.98
CA GLU A 461 -6.90 -18.91 -7.49
C GLU A 461 -5.84 -18.83 -6.39
N SER A 462 -6.19 -18.37 -5.19
CA SER A 462 -5.26 -18.37 -4.04
C SER A 462 -4.87 -19.80 -3.65
N ALA A 463 -5.81 -20.76 -3.67
CA ALA A 463 -5.53 -22.16 -3.39
C ALA A 463 -4.60 -22.78 -4.44
N LYS A 464 -4.81 -22.50 -5.74
CA LYS A 464 -3.89 -22.91 -6.81
C LYS A 464 -2.50 -22.33 -6.62
N ALA A 465 -2.40 -21.03 -6.29
CA ALA A 465 -1.12 -20.37 -6.07
C ALA A 465 -0.34 -20.95 -4.87
N VAL A 466 -1.04 -21.38 -3.82
CA VAL A 466 -0.43 -22.08 -2.66
C VAL A 466 -0.05 -23.53 -3.01
N LEU A 467 -0.87 -24.22 -3.81
CA LEU A 467 -0.67 -25.61 -4.20
C LEU A 467 0.43 -25.80 -5.26
N LYS A 468 0.58 -24.86 -6.20
CA LYS A 468 1.54 -24.93 -7.32
C LYS A 468 2.98 -25.20 -6.87
N PRO A 469 3.56 -24.51 -5.86
CA PRO A 469 4.89 -24.82 -5.36
C PRO A 469 5.04 -26.23 -4.76
N ILE A 470 4.00 -26.74 -4.09
CA ILE A 470 3.99 -28.09 -3.48
C ILE A 470 4.00 -29.17 -4.59
N VAL A 471 3.26 -28.92 -5.68
CA VAL A 471 3.25 -29.77 -6.87
C VAL A 471 4.59 -29.71 -7.59
N ALA A 472 5.13 -28.50 -7.82
CA ALA A 472 6.41 -28.29 -8.49
C ALA A 472 7.59 -28.97 -7.77
N SER A 473 7.55 -29.07 -6.44
CA SER A 473 8.60 -29.73 -5.66
C SER A 473 8.53 -31.27 -5.71
N GLY A 474 7.48 -31.86 -6.28
CA GLY A 474 7.27 -33.31 -6.29
C GLY A 474 7.05 -33.91 -4.89
N HIS A 475 6.43 -33.17 -3.97
CA HIS A 475 6.27 -33.61 -2.58
C HIS A 475 5.43 -34.90 -2.46
N ALA A 476 5.86 -35.86 -1.64
CA ALA A 476 5.21 -37.18 -1.50
C ALA A 476 3.71 -37.09 -1.16
N ALA A 477 3.33 -36.14 -0.31
CA ALA A 477 1.93 -35.86 0.06
C ALA A 477 1.01 -35.59 -1.15
N VAL A 478 1.53 -35.09 -2.28
CA VAL A 478 0.72 -34.91 -3.51
C VAL A 478 0.26 -36.26 -4.04
N ASN A 479 1.16 -37.24 -4.11
CA ASN A 479 0.86 -38.58 -4.60
C ASN A 479 -0.04 -39.35 -3.62
N GLU A 480 0.19 -39.22 -2.32
CA GLU A 480 -0.66 -39.83 -1.28
C GLU A 480 -2.10 -39.29 -1.34
N ALA A 481 -2.27 -37.97 -1.52
CA ALA A 481 -3.58 -37.34 -1.59
C ALA A 481 -4.39 -37.73 -2.84
N ARG A 482 -3.74 -38.13 -3.95
CA ARG A 482 -4.45 -38.46 -5.21
C ARG A 482 -5.53 -39.51 -5.03
N VAL A 483 -5.29 -40.49 -4.15
CA VAL A 483 -6.19 -41.62 -3.92
C VAL A 483 -7.52 -41.18 -3.28
N SER A 484 -7.51 -40.09 -2.51
CA SER A 484 -8.69 -39.59 -1.79
C SER A 484 -9.39 -38.38 -2.46
N LEU A 485 -8.83 -37.87 -3.57
CA LEU A 485 -9.35 -36.69 -4.26
C LEU A 485 -10.45 -37.02 -5.28
N ALA A 486 -11.46 -36.17 -5.37
CA ALA A 486 -12.48 -36.22 -6.41
C ALA A 486 -11.87 -35.90 -7.81
N PRO A 487 -12.48 -36.37 -8.93
CA PRO A 487 -11.92 -36.21 -10.28
C PRO A 487 -11.62 -34.76 -10.67
N ALA A 488 -12.47 -33.81 -10.27
CA ALA A 488 -12.24 -32.39 -10.55
C ALA A 488 -10.97 -31.85 -9.86
N ALA A 489 -10.68 -32.28 -8.64
CA ALA A 489 -9.49 -31.86 -7.90
C ALA A 489 -8.22 -32.55 -8.43
N GLN A 490 -8.33 -33.81 -8.87
CA GLN A 490 -7.24 -34.50 -9.58
C GLN A 490 -6.86 -33.78 -10.88
N ASN A 491 -7.86 -33.30 -11.64
CA ASN A 491 -7.61 -32.51 -12.85
C ASN A 491 -6.86 -31.20 -12.56
N VAL A 492 -7.14 -30.54 -11.43
CA VAL A 492 -6.39 -29.34 -11.03
C VAL A 492 -4.92 -29.68 -10.79
N ILE A 493 -4.63 -30.76 -10.05
CA ILE A 493 -3.24 -31.19 -9.81
C ILE A 493 -2.54 -31.51 -11.14
N ALA A 494 -3.20 -32.25 -12.04
CA ALA A 494 -2.64 -32.57 -13.36
C ALA A 494 -2.35 -31.31 -14.20
N GLN A 495 -3.21 -30.29 -14.15
CA GLN A 495 -2.98 -29.00 -14.81
C GLN A 495 -1.76 -28.27 -14.22
N LEU A 496 -1.61 -28.27 -12.90
CA LEU A 496 -0.48 -27.65 -12.23
C LEU A 496 0.83 -28.38 -12.56
N GLU A 497 0.83 -29.72 -12.60
CA GLU A 497 1.99 -30.52 -13.02
C GLU A 497 2.43 -30.22 -14.45
N GLU A 498 1.49 -30.04 -15.36
CA GLU A 498 1.80 -29.68 -16.75
C GLU A 498 2.42 -28.28 -16.82
N GLN A 499 1.90 -27.33 -16.04
CA GLN A 499 2.45 -25.97 -15.94
C GLN A 499 3.85 -25.94 -15.34
N THR A 500 4.14 -26.83 -14.38
CA THR A 500 5.43 -26.90 -13.68
C THR A 500 6.37 -27.94 -14.29
N ARG A 501 6.04 -28.50 -15.46
CA ARG A 501 6.85 -29.54 -16.09
C ARG A 501 8.26 -29.01 -16.38
N PRO A 502 9.33 -29.73 -15.97
CA PRO A 502 10.70 -29.30 -16.22
C PRO A 502 10.98 -29.14 -17.72
N ARG A 503 11.45 -27.95 -18.12
CA ARG A 503 11.94 -27.68 -19.48
C ARG A 503 13.48 -27.67 -19.51
N PRO A 504 14.11 -27.93 -20.67
CA PRO A 504 15.56 -27.78 -20.80
C PRO A 504 16.00 -26.37 -20.40
N GLN A 505 16.93 -26.28 -19.45
CA GLN A 505 17.45 -25.00 -18.96
C GLN A 505 18.57 -24.49 -19.88
N ALA A 506 18.66 -23.17 -20.01
CA ALA A 506 19.77 -22.51 -20.69
C ALA A 506 21.08 -22.72 -19.92
N SER A 507 22.16 -23.06 -20.62
CA SER A 507 23.49 -23.14 -20.03
C SER A 507 24.05 -21.73 -19.77
N PRO A 508 25.04 -21.55 -18.87
CA PRO A 508 25.58 -20.23 -18.55
C PRO A 508 26.06 -19.43 -19.77
N ASP A 509 26.60 -20.07 -20.80
CA ASP A 509 27.11 -19.40 -22.01
C ASP A 509 26.01 -18.94 -22.97
N GLU A 510 24.80 -19.45 -22.81
CA GLU A 510 23.62 -19.04 -23.57
C GLU A 510 22.88 -17.86 -22.92
N LEU A 511 23.25 -17.51 -21.69
CA LEU A 511 22.66 -16.38 -20.96
C LEU A 511 23.32 -15.06 -21.37
N PRO A 512 22.54 -13.96 -21.52
CA PRO A 512 23.08 -12.63 -21.58
C PRO A 512 24.04 -12.34 -20.42
N SER A 513 25.12 -11.60 -20.68
CA SER A 513 26.19 -11.37 -19.70
C SER A 513 25.67 -10.77 -18.37
N PHE A 514 24.67 -9.89 -18.44
CA PHE A 514 24.07 -9.25 -17.27
C PHE A 514 23.17 -10.19 -16.42
N LEU A 515 22.74 -11.34 -16.96
CA LEU A 515 22.06 -12.41 -16.20
C LEU A 515 23.04 -13.46 -15.72
N ARG A 516 24.08 -13.76 -16.51
CA ARG A 516 25.17 -14.68 -16.14
C ARG A 516 26.00 -14.12 -14.99
N THR A 517 26.31 -12.83 -15.02
CA THR A 517 27.13 -12.14 -14.03
C THR A 517 26.52 -10.77 -13.74
N PRO A 518 25.50 -10.72 -12.85
CA PRO A 518 24.78 -9.48 -12.61
C PRO A 518 25.69 -8.36 -12.12
N PRO A 519 25.51 -7.10 -12.57
CA PRO A 519 26.44 -6.00 -12.30
C PRO A 519 26.78 -5.79 -10.81
N TRP A 520 25.82 -6.01 -9.92
CA TRP A 520 26.01 -5.86 -8.47
C TRP A 520 26.82 -6.98 -7.81
N THR A 521 27.16 -8.05 -8.54
CA THR A 521 28.00 -9.15 -8.04
C THR A 521 29.50 -8.89 -8.29
N VAL A 522 29.84 -7.97 -9.20
CA VAL A 522 31.21 -7.64 -9.59
C VAL A 522 31.61 -6.29 -9.00
N LYS A 523 32.77 -6.22 -8.33
CA LYS A 523 33.34 -4.94 -7.90
C LYS A 523 34.14 -4.32 -9.06
N THR A 524 33.52 -3.45 -9.85
CA THR A 524 34.24 -2.64 -10.84
C THR A 524 35.01 -1.51 -10.15
N LYS A 525 36.34 -1.45 -10.36
CA LYS A 525 37.15 -0.27 -10.00
C LYS A 525 36.99 0.76 -11.13
N GLY A 526 36.13 1.75 -10.93
CA GLY A 526 36.03 2.90 -11.84
C GLY A 526 37.36 3.67 -11.92
N ALA A 527 37.59 4.34 -13.05
CA ALA A 527 38.72 5.25 -13.21
C ALA A 527 38.70 6.35 -12.13
N ALA A 528 39.87 6.84 -11.73
CA ALA A 528 39.97 7.89 -10.73
C ALA A 528 39.20 9.14 -11.21
N PRO A 529 38.28 9.68 -10.41
CA PRO A 529 37.45 10.81 -10.84
C PRO A 529 38.31 12.08 -10.98
N THR A 530 38.09 12.85 -12.04
CA THR A 530 38.61 14.22 -12.16
C THR A 530 38.02 15.08 -11.05
N VAL A 531 38.85 15.81 -10.30
CA VAL A 531 38.44 16.68 -9.19
C VAL A 531 38.87 18.12 -9.50
N LEU A 532 37.90 18.98 -9.78
CA LEU A 532 38.07 20.40 -10.07
C LEU A 532 37.41 21.24 -8.96
N ALA A 533 37.97 22.42 -8.68
CA ALA A 533 37.36 23.40 -7.78
C ALA A 533 36.74 24.53 -8.62
N LEU A 534 35.47 24.38 -8.97
CA LEU A 534 34.73 25.35 -9.80
C LEU A 534 33.73 26.12 -8.95
N THR A 535 33.49 27.38 -9.29
CA THR A 535 32.40 28.20 -8.74
C THR A 535 31.27 28.29 -9.77
N PRO A 536 29.99 28.19 -9.38
CA PRO A 536 28.89 28.30 -10.33
C PRO A 536 28.95 29.61 -11.13
N LEU A 537 28.75 29.52 -12.45
CA LEU A 537 28.69 30.69 -13.33
C LEU A 537 27.51 31.59 -12.94
N PRO A 538 27.61 32.91 -13.15
CA PRO A 538 26.48 33.81 -13.01
C PRO A 538 25.29 33.35 -13.88
N PHE A 539 24.10 33.31 -13.29
CA PHE A 539 22.87 32.90 -13.96
C PHE A 539 21.74 33.87 -13.55
N ALA A 540 20.97 34.36 -14.52
CA ALA A 540 19.86 35.27 -14.27
C ALA A 540 18.67 34.51 -13.68
N GLU A 541 18.25 34.86 -12.46
CA GLU A 541 17.18 34.17 -11.74
C GLU A 541 15.81 34.74 -12.14
N THR A 542 14.87 33.88 -12.52
CA THR A 542 13.51 34.26 -12.93
C THR A 542 12.47 33.29 -12.39
N MET A 543 11.20 33.72 -12.32
CA MET A 543 10.06 32.85 -12.01
C MET A 543 9.30 32.51 -13.30
N ALA A 544 9.04 31.23 -13.55
CA ALA A 544 8.34 30.73 -14.74
C ALA A 544 6.96 30.15 -14.36
N TRP A 545 6.03 31.04 -13.99
CA TRP A 545 4.67 30.65 -13.59
C TRP A 545 3.81 30.20 -14.77
N LYS A 546 2.96 29.19 -14.57
CA LYS A 546 1.86 28.88 -15.51
C LYS A 546 0.75 29.95 -15.37
N PRO A 547 -0.08 30.17 -16.41
CA PRO A 547 -1.19 31.11 -16.34
C PRO A 547 -2.09 30.85 -15.10
N GLY A 548 -2.25 31.85 -14.23
CA GLY A 548 -3.08 31.78 -13.02
C GLY A 548 -2.45 31.07 -11.81
N GLU A 549 -1.35 30.32 -11.98
CA GLU A 549 -0.72 29.53 -10.91
C GLU A 549 -0.13 30.42 -9.80
N GLU A 550 0.47 31.56 -10.15
CA GLU A 550 1.02 32.52 -9.19
C GLU A 550 -0.06 33.06 -8.24
N LYS A 551 -1.19 33.51 -8.81
CA LYS A 551 -2.32 34.05 -8.04
C LYS A 551 -2.97 32.98 -7.16
N GLN A 552 -3.07 31.74 -7.67
CA GLN A 552 -3.58 30.60 -6.91
C GLN A 552 -2.68 30.27 -5.72
N ARG A 553 -1.37 30.18 -5.92
CA ARG A 553 -0.41 29.89 -4.84
C ARG A 553 -0.24 31.05 -3.86
N ALA A 554 -0.47 32.29 -4.30
CA ALA A 554 -0.46 33.47 -3.43
C ALA A 554 -1.73 33.63 -2.56
N GLY A 555 -2.84 32.98 -2.93
CA GLY A 555 -4.16 33.07 -2.29
C GLY A 555 -4.60 31.78 -1.61
N GLY A 556 -4.49 31.71 -0.27
CA GLY A 556 -5.00 30.60 0.54
C GLY A 556 -6.23 30.99 1.35
N ARG A 557 -7.23 30.10 1.45
CA ARG A 557 -8.49 30.27 2.22
C ARG A 557 -8.29 30.60 3.72
N TRP A 558 -7.06 30.47 4.22
CA TRP A 558 -6.66 30.67 5.63
C TRP A 558 -5.79 31.92 5.84
N LEU A 559 -5.62 32.75 4.80
CA LEU A 559 -4.71 33.90 4.75
C LEU A 559 -5.46 35.24 4.60
N GLU A 560 -6.72 35.31 5.02
CA GLU A 560 -7.46 36.57 5.04
C GLU A 560 -6.74 37.58 5.94
N GLU A 561 -6.52 38.78 5.39
CA GLU A 561 -5.77 39.86 6.01
C GLU A 561 -6.43 40.29 7.33
N GLN A 562 -5.71 40.15 8.45
CA GLN A 562 -6.01 40.84 9.71
C GLN A 562 -4.82 41.74 10.07
N PRO A 563 -4.71 42.93 9.45
CA PRO A 563 -3.61 43.87 9.65
C PRO A 563 -3.36 44.18 11.14
N GLU A 564 -4.41 44.17 11.96
CA GLU A 564 -4.39 44.45 13.39
C GLU A 564 -3.62 43.41 14.23
N LYS A 565 -3.41 42.19 13.72
CA LYS A 565 -2.70 41.11 14.46
C LYS A 565 -1.22 40.98 14.11
N VAL A 566 -0.73 41.75 13.13
CA VAL A 566 0.66 41.66 12.64
C VAL A 566 1.67 41.93 13.76
N ALA A 567 1.45 42.97 14.56
CA ALA A 567 2.34 43.33 15.67
C ALA A 567 2.33 42.30 16.80
N GLU A 568 1.16 41.77 17.17
CA GLU A 568 1.00 40.73 18.20
C GLU A 568 1.68 39.42 17.77
N ASN A 569 1.49 39.04 16.51
CA ASN A 569 2.11 37.85 15.95
C ASN A 569 3.63 37.97 15.88
N LEU A 570 4.16 39.14 15.54
CA LEU A 570 5.60 39.40 15.53
C LEU A 570 6.23 39.28 16.93
N ALA A 571 5.54 39.74 17.97
CA ALA A 571 5.98 39.58 19.35
C ALA A 571 6.03 38.10 19.77
N LYS A 572 4.98 37.32 19.45
CA LYS A 572 4.90 35.88 19.71
C LYS A 572 6.00 35.08 19.01
N VAL A 573 6.35 35.45 17.77
CA VAL A 573 7.45 34.81 17.01
C VAL A 573 8.79 35.04 17.69
N LYS A 574 9.07 36.27 18.13
CA LYS A 574 10.32 36.61 18.83
C LYS A 574 10.44 35.88 20.18
N GLU A 575 9.37 35.85 20.97
CA GLU A 575 9.33 35.13 22.26
C GLU A 575 9.57 33.62 22.08
N ARG A 576 8.82 32.98 21.17
CA ARG A 576 8.87 31.52 20.97
C ARG A 576 10.17 31.04 20.35
N SER A 577 10.88 31.90 19.62
CA SER A 577 12.20 31.58 19.08
C SER A 577 13.24 31.30 20.19
N ALA A 578 12.99 31.77 21.42
CA ALA A 578 13.94 31.79 22.54
C ALA A 578 13.79 30.68 23.63
N SER A 579 12.75 29.80 23.66
CA SER A 579 12.42 28.89 24.81
C SER A 579 12.58 27.35 24.59
N VAL A 580 12.76 26.44 25.56
CA VAL A 580 13.00 24.98 25.29
C VAL A 580 11.69 24.13 25.22
N PRO A 581 11.51 23.11 24.31
CA PRO A 581 10.24 22.35 24.16
C PRO A 581 9.99 21.22 25.18
N THR A 582 8.72 20.88 25.47
CA THR A 582 8.27 19.78 26.39
C THR A 582 7.74 18.51 25.66
N PRO A 583 7.64 17.33 26.33
CA PRO A 583 7.21 16.06 25.69
C PRO A 583 5.74 16.01 25.22
N THR A 584 4.84 16.77 25.85
CA THR A 584 3.41 16.86 25.50
C THR A 584 3.11 17.88 24.39
N GLU A 585 4.05 18.78 24.08
CA GLU A 585 3.91 19.83 23.05
C GLU A 585 4.03 19.31 21.60
N ARG A 586 4.46 18.06 21.40
CA ARG A 586 4.62 17.48 20.06
C ARG A 586 3.29 17.22 19.33
N SER A 587 2.15 17.27 20.01
CA SER A 587 0.86 16.87 19.46
C SER A 587 -0.12 18.03 19.13
N TRP A 588 0.19 19.29 19.46
CA TRP A 588 -0.80 20.39 19.39
C TRP A 588 -0.42 21.62 18.55
N ASN A 589 0.72 21.65 17.87
CA ASN A 589 1.24 22.86 17.21
C ASN A 589 0.96 22.95 15.70
N MET A 590 -0.31 22.98 15.29
CA MET A 590 -0.71 23.09 13.88
C MET A 590 -0.80 24.54 13.34
N LEU A 591 -0.65 25.60 14.16
CA LEU A 591 -1.10 26.96 13.79
C LEU A 591 -0.03 28.06 13.66
N ASN A 592 1.28 27.77 13.57
CA ASN A 592 2.31 28.81 13.78
C ASN A 592 3.05 29.38 12.53
N ALA A 593 3.09 28.71 11.37
CA ALA A 593 3.87 29.19 10.22
C ALA A 593 3.11 30.18 9.32
N SER A 594 1.77 30.16 9.31
CA SER A 594 0.93 31.07 8.51
C SER A 594 1.12 32.54 8.88
N ILE A 595 1.60 32.82 10.10
CA ILE A 595 1.95 34.17 10.58
C ILE A 595 2.92 34.89 9.63
N PHE A 596 3.88 34.18 9.04
CA PHE A 596 4.89 34.79 8.17
C PHE A 596 4.31 35.29 6.84
N ALA A 597 3.23 34.67 6.35
CA ALA A 597 2.62 35.07 5.07
C ALA A 597 2.02 36.49 5.11
N ASN A 598 1.75 37.03 6.31
CA ASN A 598 1.13 38.34 6.52
C ASN A 598 2.13 39.45 6.89
N LEU A 599 3.43 39.14 6.98
CA LEU A 599 4.45 40.14 7.27
C LEU A 599 4.86 40.93 6.01
N PRO A 600 5.18 42.23 6.11
CA PRO A 600 5.75 42.98 5.00
C PRO A 600 7.07 42.37 4.51
N LYS A 601 7.30 42.39 3.20
CA LYS A 601 8.51 41.83 2.54
C LYS A 601 9.82 42.27 3.21
N LYS A 602 9.92 43.55 3.59
CA LYS A 602 11.12 44.11 4.24
C LYS A 602 11.41 43.41 5.59
N GLU A 603 10.39 43.26 6.43
CA GLU A 603 10.52 42.62 7.74
C GLU A 603 10.80 41.12 7.62
N LEU A 604 10.21 40.46 6.61
CA LEU A 604 10.53 39.07 6.29
C LEU A 604 12.01 38.89 5.93
N LEU A 605 12.53 39.72 5.04
CA LEU A 605 13.93 39.65 4.63
C LEU A 605 14.90 39.94 5.78
N GLU A 606 14.51 40.75 6.77
CA GLU A 606 15.30 41.02 7.97
C GLU A 606 15.30 39.85 8.97
N ILE A 607 14.16 39.19 9.19
CA ILE A 607 14.00 38.19 10.27
C ILE A 607 14.39 36.78 9.83
N LEU A 608 13.99 36.35 8.63
CA LEU A 608 14.14 34.97 8.17
C LEU A 608 15.58 34.43 8.21
N PRO A 609 16.64 35.21 7.93
CA PRO A 609 18.03 34.74 8.05
C PRO A 609 18.47 34.37 9.48
N SER A 610 17.80 34.89 10.51
CA SER A 610 18.14 34.66 11.92
C SER A 610 17.24 33.63 12.61
N LEU A 611 16.16 33.19 11.96
CA LEU A 611 15.13 32.36 12.56
C LEU A 611 15.57 30.88 12.71
N ASN A 612 15.26 30.28 13.86
CA ASN A 612 15.36 28.83 14.03
C ASN A 612 14.14 28.14 13.40
N LEU A 613 14.32 27.68 12.16
CA LEU A 613 13.25 27.08 11.36
C LEU A 613 12.65 25.81 11.97
N GLY A 614 13.38 25.08 12.84
CA GLY A 614 12.94 23.80 13.43
C GLY A 614 11.81 23.89 14.47
N ARG A 615 11.39 25.11 14.84
CA ARG A 615 10.27 25.35 15.78
C ARG A 615 8.91 25.43 15.11
N PHE A 616 8.87 25.62 13.80
CA PHE A 616 7.65 25.90 13.06
C PHE A 616 7.35 24.74 12.13
N ASN A 617 6.06 24.43 11.96
CA ASN A 617 5.62 23.47 10.97
C ASN A 617 5.38 24.20 9.63
N TRP A 618 6.35 24.13 8.74
CA TRP A 618 6.30 24.77 7.41
C TRP A 618 5.45 24.01 6.38
N SER A 619 5.19 22.72 6.65
CA SER A 619 4.45 21.82 5.75
C SER A 619 2.95 22.08 5.77
N TYR A 620 2.48 22.70 6.85
CA TYR A 620 1.08 23.02 7.06
C TYR A 620 0.75 24.33 6.33
N TYR A 621 -0.28 24.32 5.47
CA TYR A 621 -0.74 25.43 4.61
C TYR A 621 0.18 25.90 3.47
N GLY A 622 1.29 25.23 3.16
CA GLY A 622 2.12 25.57 1.99
C GLY A 622 2.76 26.97 2.06
N VAL A 623 3.20 27.38 3.26
CA VAL A 623 3.67 28.75 3.55
C VAL A 623 4.88 29.14 2.70
N ALA A 624 5.87 28.26 2.53
CA ALA A 624 7.05 28.55 1.70
C ALA A 624 6.66 28.83 0.23
N SER A 625 5.72 28.03 -0.31
CA SER A 625 5.18 28.22 -1.66
C SER A 625 4.45 29.55 -1.78
N THR A 626 3.68 29.95 -0.76
CA THR A 626 2.99 31.24 -0.70
C THR A 626 3.96 32.42 -0.71
N LEU A 627 5.03 32.35 0.10
CA LEU A 627 6.04 33.41 0.18
C LEU A 627 6.81 33.58 -1.13
N VAL A 628 7.18 32.47 -1.78
CA VAL A 628 7.81 32.50 -3.12
C VAL A 628 6.84 33.05 -4.16
N ALA A 629 5.55 32.70 -4.11
CA ALA A 629 4.53 33.25 -5.01
C ALA A 629 4.32 34.77 -4.83
N ARG A 630 4.36 35.28 -3.60
CA ARG A 630 4.14 36.72 -3.31
C ARG A 630 5.36 37.60 -3.57
N HIS A 631 6.56 37.07 -3.40
CA HIS A 631 7.79 37.87 -3.37
C HIS A 631 8.85 37.43 -4.39
N GLY A 632 8.56 36.37 -5.16
CA GLY A 632 9.39 35.91 -6.28
C GLY A 632 10.80 35.50 -5.88
N VAL A 633 11.77 35.91 -6.69
CA VAL A 633 13.18 35.50 -6.58
C VAL A 633 13.83 35.83 -5.24
N ASP A 634 13.35 36.88 -4.55
CA ASP A 634 13.89 37.31 -3.25
C ASP A 634 13.72 36.27 -2.13
N MET A 635 12.76 35.35 -2.29
CA MET A 635 12.50 34.28 -1.31
C MET A 635 13.21 32.96 -1.63
N ILE A 636 13.94 32.87 -2.75
CA ILE A 636 14.71 31.66 -3.11
C ILE A 636 15.72 31.29 -2.00
N PRO A 637 16.52 32.21 -1.44
CA PRO A 637 17.47 31.87 -0.37
C PRO A 637 16.79 31.30 0.89
N PHE A 638 15.62 31.85 1.25
CA PHE A 638 14.85 31.36 2.38
C PHE A 638 14.28 29.97 2.12
N ALA A 639 13.66 29.74 0.96
CA ALA A 639 13.12 28.44 0.59
C ALA A 639 14.22 27.36 0.55
N LEU A 640 15.41 27.69 0.05
CA LEU A 640 16.58 26.78 0.11
C LEU A 640 16.98 26.46 1.55
N ARG A 641 17.01 27.45 2.46
CA ARG A 641 17.28 27.20 3.88
C ARG A 641 16.19 26.35 4.55
N SER A 642 14.92 26.55 4.19
CA SER A 642 13.82 25.74 4.76
C SER A 642 13.94 24.25 4.44
N ALA A 643 14.68 23.88 3.39
CA ALA A 643 14.96 22.49 3.05
C ALA A 643 15.75 21.73 4.15
N GLU A 644 16.46 22.44 5.04
CA GLU A 644 17.13 21.84 6.20
C GLU A 644 16.15 21.23 7.21
N VAL A 645 14.94 21.78 7.28
CA VAL A 645 13.88 21.35 8.20
C VAL A 645 12.80 20.55 7.47
N GLU A 646 12.44 20.98 6.26
CA GLU A 646 11.39 20.38 5.46
C GLU A 646 11.74 20.37 3.96
N GLY A 647 12.25 19.24 3.48
CA GLY A 647 12.68 19.10 2.08
C GLY A 647 11.55 19.10 1.04
N LEU A 648 10.37 18.56 1.35
CA LEU A 648 9.27 18.45 0.37
C LEU A 648 8.67 19.83 0.03
N GLY A 649 8.22 20.58 1.04
CA GLY A 649 7.65 21.91 0.83
C GLY A 649 8.65 22.89 0.19
N ALA A 650 9.95 22.77 0.47
CA ALA A 650 10.98 23.58 -0.18
C ALA A 650 11.11 23.29 -1.69
N VAL A 651 11.07 22.02 -2.08
CA VAL A 651 11.09 21.62 -3.50
C VAL A 651 9.83 22.09 -4.23
N GLU A 652 8.66 21.94 -3.61
CA GLU A 652 7.38 22.41 -4.18
C GLU A 652 7.33 23.93 -4.34
N ALA A 653 7.89 24.67 -3.37
CA ALA A 653 7.98 26.13 -3.43
C ALA A 653 8.91 26.62 -4.54
N LEU A 654 9.99 25.89 -4.82
CA LEU A 654 11.01 26.24 -5.82
C LEU A 654 10.77 25.63 -7.20
N GLN A 655 9.66 24.90 -7.41
CA GLN A 655 9.32 24.22 -8.67
C GLN A 655 9.28 25.16 -9.89
N ARG A 656 9.01 26.45 -9.70
CA ARG A 656 8.95 27.45 -10.80
C ARG A 656 10.12 28.44 -10.80
N ALA A 657 11.11 28.24 -9.95
CA ALA A 657 12.29 29.11 -9.87
C ALA A 657 13.35 28.66 -10.87
N ASN A 658 13.52 29.40 -11.96
CA ASN A 658 14.61 29.19 -12.92
C ASN A 658 15.90 29.83 -12.36
N ALA A 659 16.63 29.08 -11.54
CA ALA A 659 17.82 29.56 -10.86
C ALA A 659 18.86 28.44 -10.66
N ALA A 660 20.12 28.68 -11.05
CA ALA A 660 21.18 27.68 -10.94
C ALA A 660 21.45 27.21 -9.50
N ARG A 661 21.24 28.08 -8.49
CA ARG A 661 21.39 27.74 -7.07
C ARG A 661 20.35 26.74 -6.53
N VAL A 662 19.26 26.53 -7.26
CA VAL A 662 18.21 25.57 -6.90
C VAL A 662 18.60 24.15 -7.32
N ALA A 663 19.49 24.00 -8.31
CA ALA A 663 19.82 22.71 -8.90
C ALA A 663 20.36 21.66 -7.90
N PRO A 664 21.24 22.00 -6.92
CA PRO A 664 21.70 21.03 -5.93
C PRO A 664 20.58 20.47 -5.04
N LEU A 665 19.59 21.29 -4.67
CA LEU A 665 18.41 20.84 -3.92
C LEU A 665 17.59 19.86 -4.77
N MET A 666 17.39 20.17 -6.05
CA MET A 666 16.63 19.31 -6.97
C MET A 666 17.37 18.00 -7.23
N ALA A 667 18.70 18.02 -7.33
CA ALA A 667 19.51 16.79 -7.44
C ALA A 667 19.44 15.91 -6.18
N ASP A 668 19.51 16.50 -4.97
CA ASP A 668 19.31 15.74 -3.73
C ASP A 668 17.86 15.23 -3.60
N ALA A 669 16.87 16.03 -4.00
CA ALA A 669 15.47 15.63 -4.00
C ALA A 669 15.20 14.46 -4.94
N LEU A 670 15.76 14.50 -6.16
CA LEU A 670 15.69 13.43 -7.14
C LEU A 670 16.26 12.12 -6.55
N ALA A 671 17.44 12.19 -5.95
CA ALA A 671 18.14 11.04 -5.40
C ALA A 671 17.46 10.46 -4.15
N ARG A 672 17.00 11.31 -3.21
CA ARG A 672 16.69 10.89 -1.84
C ARG A 672 15.24 11.11 -1.40
N LEU A 673 14.55 12.10 -1.93
CA LEU A 673 13.23 12.53 -1.42
C LEU A 673 12.10 11.91 -2.25
N LYS A 674 11.64 10.70 -1.89
CA LYS A 674 10.62 9.93 -2.63
C LYS A 674 9.40 10.77 -3.07
N LYS A 675 8.86 11.62 -2.20
CA LYS A 675 7.69 12.47 -2.52
C LYS A 675 8.01 13.68 -3.40
N ALA A 676 9.22 14.23 -3.30
CA ALA A 676 9.64 15.42 -4.04
C ALA A 676 10.30 15.08 -5.38
N ARG A 677 10.62 13.79 -5.61
CA ARG A 677 11.28 13.31 -6.82
C ARG A 677 10.55 13.69 -8.12
N PRO A 678 9.21 13.54 -8.25
CA PRO A 678 8.52 13.93 -9.48
C PRO A 678 8.67 15.43 -9.77
N THR A 679 8.51 16.27 -8.75
CA THR A 679 8.68 17.73 -8.85
C THR A 679 10.12 18.11 -9.23
N ALA A 680 11.12 17.45 -8.63
CA ALA A 680 12.52 17.67 -8.96
C ALA A 680 12.85 17.22 -10.39
N ALA A 681 12.31 16.08 -10.83
CA ALA A 681 12.44 15.59 -12.21
C ALA A 681 11.81 16.55 -13.23
N GLU A 682 10.62 17.08 -12.94
CA GLU A 682 9.96 18.12 -13.76
C GLU A 682 10.83 19.37 -13.85
N TRP A 683 11.36 19.86 -12.72
CA TRP A 683 12.22 21.04 -12.70
C TRP A 683 13.51 20.85 -13.52
N LEU A 684 14.18 19.70 -13.37
CA LEU A 684 15.41 19.38 -14.11
C LEU A 684 15.17 19.31 -15.63
N ALA A 685 14.00 18.82 -16.05
CA ALA A 685 13.60 18.80 -17.46
C ALA A 685 13.17 20.19 -17.98
N ALA A 686 12.50 20.99 -17.15
CA ALA A 686 12.01 22.32 -17.53
C ALA A 686 13.12 23.38 -17.60
N PHE A 687 14.16 23.26 -16.78
CA PHE A 687 15.26 24.24 -16.68
C PHE A 687 16.65 23.62 -16.90
N PRO A 688 16.89 22.99 -18.08
CA PRO A 688 18.11 22.21 -18.31
C PRO A 688 19.40 23.06 -18.26
N GLU A 689 19.36 24.33 -18.69
CA GLU A 689 20.52 25.22 -18.60
C GLU A 689 20.84 25.61 -17.15
N ALA A 690 19.84 26.02 -16.37
CA ALA A 690 20.02 26.33 -14.94
C ALA A 690 20.51 25.10 -14.17
N ALA A 691 19.94 23.93 -14.47
CA ALA A 691 20.38 22.66 -13.90
C ALA A 691 21.85 22.37 -14.24
N ALA A 692 22.25 22.46 -15.51
CA ALA A 692 23.62 22.19 -15.91
C ALA A 692 24.61 23.19 -15.30
N VAL A 693 24.31 24.49 -15.34
CA VAL A 693 25.14 25.53 -14.73
C VAL A 693 25.31 25.30 -13.22
N GLY A 694 24.24 24.93 -12.50
CA GLY A 694 24.30 24.70 -11.06
C GLY A 694 24.96 23.37 -10.66
N LEU A 695 24.91 22.34 -11.50
CA LEU A 695 25.35 20.98 -11.16
C LEU A 695 26.76 20.64 -11.62
N VAL A 696 27.26 21.22 -12.72
CA VAL A 696 28.62 20.92 -13.24
C VAL A 696 29.69 21.07 -12.15
N PRO A 697 29.77 22.19 -11.38
CA PRO A 697 30.76 22.32 -10.31
C PRO A 697 30.71 21.21 -9.26
N GLY A 698 29.50 20.75 -8.90
CA GLY A 698 29.31 19.64 -7.97
C GLY A 698 29.74 18.29 -8.56
N ALA A 699 29.42 18.06 -9.84
CA ALA A 699 29.66 16.80 -10.53
C ALA A 699 31.15 16.52 -10.81
N VAL A 700 31.94 17.56 -11.08
CA VAL A 700 33.41 17.44 -11.21
C VAL A 700 34.14 17.81 -9.91
N GLY A 701 33.41 18.06 -8.82
CA GLY A 701 33.96 18.46 -7.52
C GLY A 701 34.55 17.32 -6.69
N LYS A 702 34.72 17.55 -5.39
CA LYS A 702 35.25 16.54 -4.46
C LYS A 702 34.34 15.29 -4.43
N PRO A 703 34.91 14.07 -4.36
CA PRO A 703 34.12 12.87 -4.17
C PRO A 703 33.26 12.95 -2.90
N GLY A 704 31.98 12.64 -3.03
CA GLY A 704 31.01 12.75 -1.95
C GLY A 704 29.58 12.56 -2.44
N ARG A 705 28.62 12.68 -1.53
CA ARG A 705 27.20 12.55 -1.84
C ARG A 705 26.74 13.58 -2.87
N ASP A 706 27.14 14.84 -2.69
CA ASP A 706 26.65 15.93 -3.53
C ASP A 706 27.16 15.80 -4.97
N ARG A 707 28.38 15.28 -5.14
CA ARG A 707 28.90 14.87 -6.46
C ARG A 707 28.06 13.76 -7.09
N ALA A 708 27.79 12.68 -6.35
CA ALA A 708 27.00 11.57 -6.86
C ALA A 708 25.58 12.00 -7.28
N ASN A 709 24.94 12.86 -6.49
CA ASN A 709 23.64 13.45 -6.81
C ASN A 709 23.71 14.32 -8.07
N ALA A 710 24.75 15.17 -8.19
CA ALA A 710 24.95 16.01 -9.36
C ALA A 710 25.23 15.21 -10.63
N GLU A 711 26.07 14.18 -10.57
CA GLU A 711 26.31 13.26 -11.70
C GLU A 711 25.02 12.56 -12.15
N ALA A 712 24.24 12.02 -11.20
CA ALA A 712 22.96 11.37 -11.50
C ALA A 712 21.96 12.34 -12.13
N ALA A 713 21.86 13.56 -11.61
CA ALA A 713 20.98 14.59 -12.17
C ALA A 713 21.44 15.07 -13.56
N LEU A 714 22.74 15.19 -13.84
CA LEU A 714 23.25 15.50 -15.18
C LEU A 714 22.96 14.38 -16.19
N ARG A 715 23.13 13.11 -15.79
CA ARG A 715 22.74 11.95 -16.61
C ARG A 715 21.23 11.95 -16.89
N PHE A 716 20.41 12.26 -15.89
CA PHE A 716 18.97 12.41 -16.03
C PHE A 716 18.59 13.52 -17.02
N VAL A 717 19.20 14.71 -16.92
CA VAL A 717 18.96 15.81 -17.87
C VAL A 717 19.37 15.40 -19.29
N ALA A 718 20.52 14.72 -19.44
CA ALA A 718 20.96 14.23 -20.73
C ALA A 718 20.03 13.15 -21.33
N SER A 719 19.53 12.21 -20.52
CA SER A 719 18.61 11.15 -20.97
C SER A 719 17.23 11.68 -21.37
N ARG A 720 16.86 12.90 -20.94
CA ARG A 720 15.67 13.63 -21.39
C ARG A 720 15.87 14.40 -22.71
N GLY A 721 16.98 14.19 -23.41
CA GLY A 721 17.26 14.81 -24.71
C GLY A 721 18.03 16.14 -24.61
N HIS A 722 18.44 16.55 -23.40
CA HIS A 722 19.15 17.82 -23.19
C HIS A 722 20.68 17.64 -23.10
N ARG A 723 21.23 16.56 -23.66
CA ARG A 723 22.67 16.27 -23.65
C ARG A 723 23.52 17.44 -24.16
N ALA A 724 23.14 18.02 -25.30
CA ALA A 724 23.85 19.14 -25.90
C ALA A 724 23.88 20.39 -25.00
N ILE A 725 22.83 20.63 -24.20
CA ILE A 725 22.77 21.75 -23.24
C ILE A 725 23.76 21.51 -22.09
N VAL A 726 23.82 20.28 -21.58
CA VAL A 726 24.76 19.89 -20.52
C VAL A 726 26.21 20.04 -21.00
N GLU A 727 26.52 19.57 -22.21
CA GLU A 727 27.85 19.69 -22.82
C GLU A 727 28.22 21.16 -23.09
N SER A 728 27.29 21.98 -23.58
CA SER A 728 27.49 23.42 -23.79
C SER A 728 27.76 24.17 -22.47
N ALA A 729 27.01 23.86 -21.41
CA ALA A 729 27.25 24.44 -20.10
C ALA A 729 28.61 24.02 -19.52
N ALA A 730 29.01 22.76 -19.68
CA ALA A 730 30.32 22.27 -19.28
C ALA A 730 31.46 22.96 -20.03
N ALA A 731 31.28 23.26 -21.32
CA ALA A 731 32.26 24.01 -22.13
C ALA A 731 32.52 25.42 -21.57
N LYS A 732 31.50 26.09 -21.02
CA LYS A 732 31.66 27.40 -20.36
C LYS A 732 32.55 27.35 -19.11
N TYR A 733 32.73 26.17 -18.51
CA TYR A 733 33.64 25.94 -17.37
C TYR A 733 35.07 25.52 -17.78
N GLY A 734 35.32 25.29 -19.06
CA GLY A 734 36.63 24.91 -19.61
C GLY A 734 36.74 23.45 -20.08
N ALA A 735 37.86 23.14 -20.74
CA ALA A 735 38.08 21.85 -21.39
C ALA A 735 38.12 20.66 -20.40
N GLU A 736 38.71 20.84 -19.22
CA GLU A 736 38.78 19.77 -18.19
C GLU A 736 37.40 19.44 -17.61
N ALA A 737 36.54 20.46 -17.40
CA ALA A 737 35.17 20.26 -16.96
C ALA A 737 34.35 19.53 -18.04
N SER A 738 34.56 19.87 -19.31
CA SER A 738 33.91 19.21 -20.45
C SER A 738 34.29 17.73 -20.57
N ALA A 739 35.57 17.40 -20.41
CA ALA A 739 36.03 16.02 -20.40
C ALA A 739 35.44 15.22 -19.22
N GLY A 740 35.41 15.82 -18.02
CA GLY A 740 34.81 15.20 -16.83
C GLY A 740 33.30 14.95 -17.01
N VAL A 741 32.57 15.90 -17.58
CA VAL A 741 31.13 15.75 -17.87
C VAL A 741 30.89 14.70 -18.96
N THR A 742 31.71 14.65 -20.00
CA THR A 742 31.61 13.61 -21.05
C THR A 742 31.73 12.21 -20.45
N GLN A 743 32.71 11.99 -19.57
CA GLN A 743 32.88 10.73 -18.85
C GLN A 743 31.66 10.38 -17.98
N ILE A 744 31.03 11.38 -17.34
CA ILE A 744 29.81 11.19 -16.55
C ILE A 744 28.65 10.72 -17.45
N LEU A 745 28.54 11.26 -18.67
CA LEU A 745 27.45 10.98 -19.61
C LEU A 745 27.63 9.67 -20.40
N GLU A 746 28.84 9.11 -20.48
CA GLU A 746 29.14 7.81 -21.13
C GLU A 746 28.98 6.59 -20.20
N PHE A 747 28.42 6.79 -19.00
CA PHE A 747 28.24 5.75 -18.00
C PHE A 747 27.27 4.64 -18.46
N ASP A 748 27.68 3.37 -18.34
CA ASP A 748 26.81 2.21 -18.61
C ASP A 748 25.62 2.19 -17.62
N PRO A 749 24.38 2.33 -18.09
CA PRO A 749 23.21 2.40 -17.22
C PRO A 749 22.96 1.11 -16.43
N LEU A 750 23.49 -0.06 -16.86
CA LEU A 750 23.44 -1.31 -16.10
C LEU A 750 24.29 -1.26 -14.82
N LEU A 751 25.20 -0.30 -14.70
CA LEU A 751 25.96 -0.09 -13.47
C LEU A 751 25.22 0.79 -12.46
N THR A 752 24.03 1.30 -12.80
CA THR A 752 23.17 2.11 -11.91
C THR A 752 22.42 1.22 -10.91
N VAL A 753 23.15 0.63 -9.97
CA VAL A 753 22.61 -0.25 -8.92
C VAL A 753 22.59 0.45 -7.56
N PRO A 754 21.64 0.12 -6.67
CA PRO A 754 21.60 0.74 -5.34
C PRO A 754 22.82 0.35 -4.50
N THR A 755 23.25 1.25 -3.62
CA THR A 755 24.40 1.01 -2.71
C THR A 755 24.20 -0.21 -1.80
N LYS A 756 22.94 -0.56 -1.52
CA LYS A 756 22.55 -1.76 -0.80
C LYS A 756 21.54 -2.53 -1.63
N ILE A 757 21.94 -3.69 -2.13
CA ILE A 757 21.06 -4.59 -2.86
C ILE A 757 19.97 -5.11 -1.90
N PRO A 758 18.68 -5.01 -2.25
CA PRO A 758 17.61 -5.57 -1.44
C PRO A 758 17.74 -7.08 -1.36
N LYS A 759 17.39 -7.66 -0.21
CA LYS A 759 17.22 -9.11 -0.10
C LYS A 759 15.85 -9.47 -0.68
N LEU A 760 15.78 -10.54 -1.45
CA LEU A 760 14.52 -11.07 -1.94
C LEU A 760 13.61 -11.45 -0.76
N PRO A 761 12.29 -11.21 -0.86
CA PRO A 761 11.35 -11.46 0.22
C PRO A 761 11.17 -12.97 0.46
N SER A 762 10.65 -13.34 1.62
CA SER A 762 10.47 -14.75 2.01
C SER A 762 9.49 -15.53 1.13
N PHE A 763 8.58 -14.85 0.42
CA PHE A 763 7.68 -15.49 -0.54
C PHE A 763 8.35 -15.81 -1.88
N TRP A 764 9.57 -15.29 -2.11
CA TRP A 764 10.29 -15.50 -3.35
C TRP A 764 10.77 -16.95 -3.46
N ASN A 765 10.33 -17.64 -4.52
CA ASN A 765 10.75 -19.00 -4.82
C ASN A 765 10.93 -19.17 -6.33
N ALA A 766 12.16 -18.98 -6.82
CA ALA A 766 12.48 -19.06 -8.25
C ALA A 766 12.07 -20.39 -8.90
N ALA A 767 12.12 -21.50 -8.15
CA ALA A 767 11.72 -22.82 -8.65
C ALA A 767 10.20 -23.01 -8.71
N GLY A 768 9.43 -22.20 -7.98
CA GLY A 768 7.97 -22.25 -7.96
C GLY A 768 7.29 -21.38 -9.03
N PHE A 769 8.06 -20.55 -9.74
CA PHE A 769 7.56 -19.65 -10.78
C PHE A 769 7.70 -20.28 -12.17
N THR A 770 6.83 -19.89 -13.09
CA THR A 770 7.01 -20.17 -14.53
C THR A 770 8.33 -19.57 -14.98
N ALA A 771 9.25 -20.40 -15.47
CA ALA A 771 10.56 -19.95 -15.90
C ALA A 771 10.46 -19.21 -17.26
N PRO A 772 10.92 -17.94 -17.37
CA PRO A 772 10.95 -17.24 -18.65
C PRO A 772 11.78 -18.01 -19.68
N LEU A 773 11.40 -17.93 -20.95
CA LEU A 773 12.08 -18.60 -22.06
C LEU A 773 12.96 -17.61 -22.81
N LEU A 774 14.17 -18.03 -23.19
CA LEU A 774 15.03 -17.25 -24.08
C LEU A 774 14.43 -17.20 -25.50
N ARG A 775 14.52 -16.03 -26.13
CA ARG A 775 14.06 -15.84 -27.51
C ARG A 775 14.85 -16.72 -28.48
N GLY A 776 14.15 -17.43 -29.36
CA GLY A 776 14.75 -18.26 -30.41
C GLY A 776 15.28 -19.64 -30.00
N GLY A 777 15.09 -20.09 -28.74
CA GLY A 777 15.62 -21.39 -28.28
C GLY A 777 14.71 -22.27 -27.42
N GLN A 778 13.52 -21.80 -27.02
CA GLN A 778 12.60 -22.48 -26.06
C GLN A 778 13.26 -22.97 -24.75
N LYS A 779 14.51 -22.58 -24.46
CA LYS A 779 15.21 -22.93 -23.23
C LYS A 779 14.77 -22.01 -22.10
N ALA A 780 14.50 -22.61 -20.95
CA ALA A 780 14.07 -21.90 -19.76
C ALA A 780 15.26 -21.27 -19.02
N LEU A 781 15.07 -20.09 -18.44
CA LEU A 781 16.07 -19.48 -17.55
C LEU A 781 16.27 -20.36 -16.30
N PRO A 782 17.53 -20.56 -15.86
CA PRO A 782 17.80 -21.27 -14.61
C PRO A 782 17.39 -20.42 -13.39
N PRO A 783 17.17 -21.04 -12.21
CA PRO A 783 16.76 -20.32 -10.99
C PRO A 783 17.68 -19.15 -10.61
N SER A 784 18.98 -19.25 -10.85
CA SER A 784 19.94 -18.16 -10.57
C SER A 784 19.70 -16.91 -11.43
N ALA A 785 19.30 -17.08 -12.70
CA ALA A 785 18.93 -15.96 -13.57
C ALA A 785 17.58 -15.37 -13.15
N ILE A 786 16.64 -16.21 -12.69
CA ILE A 786 15.36 -15.75 -12.14
C ILE A 786 15.59 -14.92 -10.87
N ASP A 787 16.47 -15.34 -9.95
CA ASP A 787 16.84 -14.56 -8.77
C ASP A 787 17.47 -13.20 -9.13
N ALA A 788 18.27 -13.15 -10.20
CA ALA A 788 18.80 -11.90 -10.71
C ALA A 788 17.69 -10.97 -11.20
N ILE A 789 16.71 -11.47 -11.96
CA ILE A 789 15.53 -10.71 -12.39
C ILE A 789 14.72 -10.23 -11.19
N GLY A 790 14.49 -11.09 -10.20
CA GLY A 790 13.82 -10.72 -8.96
C GLY A 790 14.52 -9.58 -8.23
N THR A 791 15.85 -9.62 -8.20
CA THR A 791 16.66 -8.56 -7.59
C THR A 791 16.48 -7.24 -8.34
N MET A 792 16.51 -7.26 -9.68
CA MET A 792 16.23 -6.07 -10.51
C MET A 792 14.84 -5.51 -10.23
N LEU A 793 13.82 -6.38 -10.19
CA LEU A 793 12.44 -5.99 -9.89
C LEU A 793 12.28 -5.38 -8.48
N ALA A 794 13.04 -5.87 -7.51
CA ALA A 794 12.95 -5.42 -6.13
C ALA A 794 13.53 -4.00 -5.90
N PHE A 795 14.48 -3.54 -6.73
CA PHE A 795 15.03 -2.18 -6.61
C PHE A 795 14.67 -1.23 -7.75
N THR A 796 14.14 -1.73 -8.87
CA THR A 796 13.72 -0.86 -9.97
C THR A 796 12.60 0.09 -9.53
N SER A 797 12.58 1.29 -10.08
CA SER A 797 11.49 2.25 -9.86
C SER A 797 10.50 2.23 -11.03
N THR A 798 9.29 2.71 -10.80
CA THR A 798 8.27 2.85 -11.86
C THR A 798 8.55 4.02 -12.78
N ASP A 799 9.10 5.11 -12.24
CA ASP A 799 9.25 6.37 -12.97
C ASP A 799 10.54 6.38 -13.81
N ASP A 800 11.56 5.68 -13.31
CA ASP A 800 12.86 5.47 -13.96
C ASP A 800 13.26 3.99 -13.78
N PRO A 801 12.80 3.10 -14.70
CA PRO A 801 13.10 1.69 -14.60
C PRO A 801 14.58 1.39 -14.82
N TYR A 802 15.13 0.47 -14.03
CA TYR A 802 16.50 0.01 -14.21
C TYR A 802 16.68 -0.60 -15.61
N ALA A 803 17.77 -0.22 -16.29
CA ALA A 803 18.03 -0.61 -17.68
C ALA A 803 18.02 -2.14 -17.92
N GLY A 804 18.36 -2.94 -16.90
CA GLY A 804 18.29 -4.40 -16.99
C GLY A 804 16.88 -4.93 -17.24
N ILE A 805 15.83 -4.21 -16.85
CA ILE A 805 14.44 -4.60 -17.13
C ILE A 805 14.17 -4.60 -18.64
N ALA A 806 14.63 -3.58 -19.36
CA ALA A 806 14.50 -3.52 -20.82
C ALA A 806 15.32 -4.65 -21.49
N ALA A 807 16.55 -4.88 -21.03
CA ALA A 807 17.40 -5.95 -21.55
C ALA A 807 16.78 -7.35 -21.33
N VAL A 808 16.07 -7.59 -20.22
CA VAL A 808 15.32 -8.84 -19.99
C VAL A 808 14.18 -8.99 -21.00
N LYS A 809 13.44 -7.92 -21.31
CA LYS A 809 12.35 -7.94 -22.31
C LYS A 809 12.86 -8.32 -23.70
N GLU A 810 14.04 -7.85 -24.07
CA GLU A 810 14.66 -8.15 -25.36
C GLU A 810 15.15 -9.60 -25.43
N ALA A 811 15.66 -10.14 -24.32
CA ALA A 811 16.26 -11.48 -24.27
C ALA A 811 15.24 -12.63 -24.17
N CYS A 812 14.03 -12.38 -23.68
CA CYS A 812 13.04 -13.42 -23.38
C CYS A 812 11.75 -13.31 -24.22
N GLU A 813 11.03 -14.43 -24.33
CA GLU A 813 9.73 -14.49 -25.00
C GLU A 813 8.66 -13.73 -24.17
N PRO A 814 7.91 -12.77 -24.75
CA PRO A 814 6.98 -11.92 -24.02
C PRO A 814 5.93 -12.68 -23.20
N ALA A 815 5.30 -13.72 -23.78
CA ALA A 815 4.28 -14.50 -23.07
C ALA A 815 4.84 -15.21 -21.83
N SER A 816 6.06 -15.74 -21.91
CA SER A 816 6.71 -16.41 -20.77
C SER A 816 7.09 -15.43 -19.64
N LEU A 817 7.41 -14.17 -20.00
CA LEU A 817 7.65 -13.11 -19.02
C LEU A 817 6.34 -12.67 -18.33
N ALA A 818 5.23 -12.62 -19.06
CA ALA A 818 3.91 -12.31 -18.51
C ALA A 818 3.45 -13.37 -17.51
N ASP A 819 3.60 -14.66 -17.83
CA ASP A 819 3.31 -15.77 -16.92
C ASP A 819 4.17 -15.74 -15.66
N PHE A 820 5.47 -15.48 -15.82
CA PHE A 820 6.40 -15.29 -14.70
C PHE A 820 5.98 -14.13 -13.79
N ALA A 821 5.67 -12.97 -14.36
CA ALA A 821 5.25 -11.80 -13.58
C ALA A 821 3.90 -12.04 -12.88
N TRP A 822 3.00 -12.79 -13.50
CA TRP A 822 1.75 -13.21 -12.88
C TRP A 822 1.98 -14.10 -11.67
N ASP A 823 2.88 -15.08 -11.76
CA ASP A 823 3.24 -15.93 -10.63
C ASP A 823 3.87 -15.15 -9.47
N VAL A 824 4.77 -14.21 -9.76
CA VAL A 824 5.37 -13.31 -8.75
C VAL A 824 4.29 -12.47 -8.05
N PHE A 825 3.36 -11.91 -8.82
CA PHE A 825 2.22 -11.16 -8.29
C PHE A 825 1.31 -12.03 -7.41
N GLN A 826 1.01 -13.27 -7.84
CA GLN A 826 0.20 -14.21 -7.05
C GLN A 826 0.90 -14.59 -5.74
N ALA A 827 2.20 -14.90 -5.78
CA ALA A 827 2.97 -15.19 -4.58
C ALA A 827 2.97 -14.02 -3.59
N TRP A 828 3.07 -12.78 -4.09
CA TRP A 828 2.94 -11.58 -3.27
C TRP A 828 1.54 -11.40 -2.68
N LEU A 829 0.48 -11.65 -3.46
CA LEU A 829 -0.90 -11.61 -2.96
C LEU A 829 -1.13 -12.64 -1.85
N VAL A 830 -0.67 -13.87 -2.07
CA VAL A 830 -0.73 -14.99 -1.13
C VAL A 830 0.04 -14.67 0.17
N ALA A 831 1.17 -13.98 0.06
CA ALA A 831 1.93 -13.48 1.21
C ALA A 831 1.24 -12.30 1.96
N GLY A 832 -0.01 -11.98 1.63
CA GLY A 832 -0.79 -10.91 2.25
C GLY A 832 -0.58 -9.54 1.62
N ALA A 833 -0.01 -9.48 0.41
CA ALA A 833 0.29 -8.23 -0.29
C ALA A 833 1.11 -7.23 0.55
N PRO A 834 2.26 -7.62 1.12
CA PRO A 834 3.06 -6.77 1.99
C PRO A 834 3.45 -5.48 1.25
N SER A 835 3.19 -4.34 1.89
CA SER A 835 3.33 -3.01 1.26
C SER A 835 4.76 -2.67 0.86
N LYS A 836 5.77 -3.20 1.56
CA LYS A 836 7.20 -3.02 1.22
C LYS A 836 7.58 -3.72 -0.09
N GLU A 837 6.85 -4.77 -0.46
CA GLU A 837 7.12 -5.59 -1.64
C GLU A 837 6.10 -5.35 -2.76
N ALA A 838 5.45 -4.18 -2.76
CA ALA A 838 4.47 -3.79 -3.79
C ALA A 838 5.06 -3.78 -5.21
N TRP A 839 6.39 -3.80 -5.36
CA TRP A 839 7.09 -4.00 -6.63
C TRP A 839 6.67 -5.29 -7.35
N ALA A 840 6.22 -6.32 -6.64
CA ALA A 840 5.70 -7.54 -7.25
C ALA A 840 4.43 -7.31 -8.08
N LEU A 841 3.57 -6.37 -7.67
CA LEU A 841 2.44 -5.91 -8.50
C LEU A 841 2.95 -5.03 -9.66
N HIS A 842 3.93 -4.16 -9.42
CA HIS A 842 4.53 -3.36 -10.50
C HIS A 842 5.24 -4.20 -11.58
N ALA A 843 5.70 -5.42 -11.25
CA ALA A 843 6.27 -6.36 -12.21
C ALA A 843 5.32 -6.66 -13.37
N LEU A 844 4.00 -6.68 -13.14
CA LEU A 844 2.99 -6.79 -14.20
C LEU A 844 3.02 -5.60 -15.15
N GLY A 845 3.35 -4.40 -14.67
CA GLY A 845 3.50 -3.22 -15.53
C GLY A 845 4.73 -3.31 -16.43
N PHE A 846 5.76 -4.04 -16.01
CA PHE A 846 6.94 -4.27 -16.85
C PHE A 846 6.72 -5.43 -17.82
N PHE A 847 6.25 -6.58 -17.34
CA PHE A 847 6.27 -7.83 -18.10
C PHE A 847 4.90 -8.38 -18.48
N GLY A 848 3.81 -7.80 -17.98
CA GLY A 848 2.45 -8.26 -18.25
C GLY A 848 1.96 -7.91 -19.65
N ASP A 849 0.96 -8.65 -20.10
CA ASP A 849 0.30 -8.55 -21.40
C ASP A 849 -1.23 -8.34 -21.26
N ASP A 850 -1.97 -8.51 -22.35
CA ASP A 850 -3.43 -8.38 -22.36
C ASP A 850 -4.14 -9.39 -21.45
N ASP A 851 -3.59 -10.59 -21.28
CA ASP A 851 -4.17 -11.58 -20.37
C ASP A 851 -3.95 -11.18 -18.91
N ALA A 852 -2.75 -10.68 -18.57
CA ALA A 852 -2.50 -10.08 -17.26
C ALA A 852 -3.46 -8.90 -16.98
N ALA A 853 -3.71 -8.03 -17.97
CA ALA A 853 -4.68 -6.93 -17.85
C ALA A 853 -6.12 -7.43 -17.61
N ARG A 854 -6.57 -8.45 -18.35
CA ARG A 854 -7.90 -9.07 -18.19
C ARG A 854 -8.07 -9.73 -16.81
N LYS A 855 -7.02 -10.37 -16.29
CA LYS A 855 -7.03 -11.02 -14.96
C LYS A 855 -6.91 -10.00 -13.82
N LEU A 856 -6.14 -8.93 -14.00
CA LEU A 856 -5.95 -7.87 -12.99
C LEU A 856 -7.19 -6.99 -12.82
N THR A 857 -7.89 -6.66 -13.91
CA THR A 857 -9.01 -5.71 -13.91
C THR A 857 -10.11 -6.04 -12.90
N PRO A 858 -10.63 -7.29 -12.81
CA PRO A 858 -11.60 -7.66 -11.77
C PRO A 858 -11.08 -7.45 -10.34
N LEU A 859 -9.79 -7.71 -10.10
CA LEU A 859 -9.17 -7.51 -8.79
C LEU A 859 -9.11 -6.01 -8.44
N VAL A 860 -8.72 -5.16 -9.39
CA VAL A 860 -8.71 -3.70 -9.21
C VAL A 860 -10.10 -3.16 -8.88
N ARG A 861 -11.15 -3.69 -9.51
CA ARG A 861 -12.55 -3.31 -9.23
C ARG A 861 -13.04 -3.78 -7.85
N ALA A 862 -12.50 -4.89 -7.34
CA ALA A 862 -12.90 -5.49 -6.05
C ALA A 862 -12.17 -4.86 -4.85
N TRP A 863 -10.88 -4.57 -4.98
CA TRP A 863 -10.00 -4.15 -3.88
C TRP A 863 -10.45 -2.94 -3.04
N PRO A 864 -11.11 -1.91 -3.58
CA PRO A 864 -11.62 -0.84 -2.73
C PRO A 864 -12.70 -1.33 -1.75
N GLY A 865 -13.48 -2.35 -2.12
CA GLY A 865 -14.44 -3.01 -1.22
C GLY A 865 -13.77 -3.88 -0.15
N GLU A 866 -12.49 -4.22 -0.33
CA GLU A 866 -11.65 -4.96 0.63
C GLU A 866 -10.76 -4.02 1.47
N ALA A 867 -11.09 -2.72 1.52
CA ALA A 867 -10.27 -1.67 2.14
C ALA A 867 -8.81 -1.68 1.63
N ALA A 868 -8.59 -1.97 0.34
CA ALA A 868 -7.28 -2.05 -0.30
C ALA A 868 -7.12 -0.98 -1.40
N HIS A 869 -7.56 0.25 -1.13
CA HIS A 869 -7.54 1.37 -2.08
C HIS A 869 -6.15 1.64 -2.68
N ALA A 870 -5.09 1.64 -1.86
CA ALA A 870 -3.73 1.88 -2.32
C ALA A 870 -3.28 0.85 -3.37
N ARG A 871 -3.63 -0.43 -3.16
CA ARG A 871 -3.35 -1.52 -4.10
C ARG A 871 -4.14 -1.33 -5.41
N ALA A 872 -5.38 -0.86 -5.33
CA ALA A 872 -6.18 -0.54 -6.51
C ALA A 872 -5.62 0.61 -7.34
N VAL A 873 -5.11 1.65 -6.70
CA VAL A 873 -4.41 2.75 -7.39
C VAL A 873 -3.18 2.23 -8.12
N ILE A 874 -2.35 1.41 -7.46
CA ILE A 874 -1.20 0.76 -8.10
C ILE A 874 -1.66 -0.12 -9.30
N GLY A 875 -2.79 -0.81 -9.17
CA GLY A 875 -3.36 -1.58 -10.27
C GLY A 875 -3.72 -0.73 -11.49
N LEU A 876 -4.19 0.51 -11.30
CA LEU A 876 -4.39 1.47 -12.39
C LEU A 876 -3.05 1.89 -13.02
N ASP A 877 -2.02 2.14 -12.21
CA ASP A 877 -0.66 2.43 -12.70
C ASP A 877 -0.12 1.29 -13.56
N VAL A 878 -0.37 0.05 -13.14
CA VAL A 878 0.03 -1.16 -13.86
C VAL A 878 -0.69 -1.26 -15.21
N LEU A 879 -2.01 -1.07 -15.25
CA LEU A 879 -2.77 -1.10 -16.51
C LEU A 879 -2.29 0.00 -17.48
N ALA A 880 -2.08 1.22 -16.97
CA ALA A 880 -1.51 2.32 -17.75
C ALA A 880 -0.12 1.99 -18.31
N ARG A 881 0.70 1.25 -17.53
CA ARG A 881 2.07 0.91 -17.90
C ARG A 881 2.18 -0.25 -18.88
N ILE A 882 1.31 -1.26 -18.78
CA ILE A 882 1.20 -2.33 -19.79
C ILE A 882 0.95 -1.67 -21.15
N GLY A 883 0.06 -0.69 -21.20
CA GLY A 883 0.00 0.29 -22.29
C GLY A 883 -0.53 -0.25 -23.63
N THR A 884 -0.91 -1.52 -23.70
CA THR A 884 -1.63 -2.12 -24.84
C THR A 884 -3.06 -1.57 -24.92
N ASP A 885 -3.67 -1.64 -26.11
CA ASP A 885 -5.03 -1.11 -26.32
C ASP A 885 -6.05 -1.82 -25.42
N VAL A 886 -5.89 -3.13 -25.18
CA VAL A 886 -6.73 -3.90 -24.25
C VAL A 886 -6.55 -3.42 -22.80
N ALA A 887 -5.32 -3.17 -22.36
CA ALA A 887 -5.06 -2.67 -21.00
C ALA A 887 -5.62 -1.25 -20.80
N LEU A 888 -5.44 -0.37 -21.78
CA LEU A 888 -5.97 0.99 -21.77
C LEU A 888 -7.49 1.02 -21.90
N MET A 889 -8.09 0.11 -22.68
CA MET A 889 -9.54 -0.10 -22.74
C MET A 889 -10.09 -0.50 -21.37
N HIS A 890 -9.43 -1.41 -20.66
CA HIS A 890 -9.83 -1.79 -19.30
C HIS A 890 -9.69 -0.64 -18.30
N LEU A 891 -8.59 0.14 -18.38
CA LEU A 891 -8.39 1.35 -17.58
C LEU A 891 -9.48 2.39 -17.85
N HIS A 892 -9.78 2.66 -19.12
CA HIS A 892 -10.84 3.57 -19.54
C HIS A 892 -12.22 3.07 -19.04
N GLY A 893 -12.50 1.77 -19.15
CA GLY A 893 -13.72 1.18 -18.61
C GLY A 893 -13.85 1.30 -17.08
N ILE A 894 -12.73 1.43 -16.34
CA ILE A 894 -12.76 1.76 -14.91
C ILE A 894 -13.04 3.26 -14.70
N ALA A 895 -12.45 4.14 -15.52
CA ALA A 895 -12.68 5.58 -15.49
C ALA A 895 -14.14 5.95 -15.81
N GLN A 896 -14.81 5.21 -16.69
CA GLN A 896 -16.21 5.45 -17.03
C GLN A 896 -17.18 4.92 -15.97
N LYS A 897 -16.97 3.68 -15.50
CA LYS A 897 -17.95 2.99 -14.66
C LYS A 897 -17.30 2.16 -13.57
N LEU A 898 -17.22 2.76 -12.38
CA LEU A 898 -16.86 2.11 -11.14
C LEU A 898 -17.68 2.66 -9.98
N LYS A 899 -18.14 1.77 -9.07
CA LYS A 899 -18.87 2.16 -7.86
C LYS A 899 -18.08 3.04 -6.88
N PHE A 900 -16.75 3.06 -6.98
CA PHE A 900 -15.85 3.78 -6.09
C PHE A 900 -15.28 5.03 -6.78
N LYS A 901 -15.85 6.20 -6.48
CA LYS A 901 -15.55 7.47 -7.17
C LYS A 901 -14.08 7.89 -7.11
N GLY A 902 -13.44 7.86 -5.95
CA GLY A 902 -12.02 8.25 -5.85
C GLY A 902 -11.04 7.36 -6.64
N LEU A 903 -11.41 6.11 -6.98
CA LEU A 903 -10.62 5.28 -7.90
C LEU A 903 -11.01 5.53 -9.36
N GLN A 904 -12.29 5.82 -9.62
CA GLN A 904 -12.79 6.24 -10.93
C GLN A 904 -12.09 7.52 -11.41
N GLU A 905 -12.03 8.56 -10.57
CA GLU A 905 -11.38 9.85 -10.86
C GLU A 905 -9.89 9.66 -11.19
N LYS A 906 -9.17 8.89 -10.37
CA LYS A 906 -7.75 8.56 -10.64
C LYS A 906 -7.53 7.78 -11.94
N ALA A 907 -8.48 6.94 -12.34
CA ALA A 907 -8.43 6.28 -13.64
C ALA A 907 -8.66 7.30 -14.77
N GLY A 908 -9.58 8.25 -14.57
CA GLY A 908 -9.82 9.38 -15.48
C GLY A 908 -8.58 10.26 -15.67
N GLU A 909 -7.96 10.71 -14.58
CA GLU A 909 -6.72 11.49 -14.60
C GLU A 909 -5.61 10.79 -15.40
N LYS A 910 -5.49 9.46 -15.27
CA LYS A 910 -4.51 8.68 -16.03
C LYS A 910 -4.81 8.63 -17.51
N ILE A 911 -6.09 8.45 -17.87
CA ILE A 911 -6.51 8.47 -19.27
C ILE A 911 -6.24 9.85 -19.87
N GLU A 912 -6.53 10.93 -19.15
CA GLU A 912 -6.21 12.30 -19.57
C GLU A 912 -4.71 12.51 -19.76
N GLN A 913 -3.87 12.08 -18.81
CA GLN A 913 -2.41 12.15 -18.94
C GLN A 913 -1.88 11.37 -20.15
N ILE A 914 -2.42 10.17 -20.41
CA ILE A 914 -2.02 9.36 -21.57
C ILE A 914 -2.51 10.00 -22.87
N ALA A 915 -3.69 10.59 -22.87
CA ALA A 915 -4.25 11.28 -24.02
C ALA A 915 -3.44 12.54 -24.35
N GLU A 916 -3.17 13.39 -23.35
CA GLU A 916 -2.35 14.60 -23.48
C GLU A 916 -0.94 14.26 -23.98
N ALA A 917 -0.30 13.21 -23.43
CA ALA A 917 1.00 12.75 -23.88
C ALA A 917 1.02 12.26 -25.34
N ARG A 918 -0.15 11.88 -25.89
CA ARG A 918 -0.34 11.49 -27.30
C ARG A 918 -0.91 12.64 -28.16
N GLY A 919 -1.13 13.83 -27.60
CA GLY A 919 -1.76 14.96 -28.29
C GLY A 919 -3.25 14.75 -28.60
N LEU A 920 -3.94 13.95 -27.79
CA LEU A 920 -5.33 13.56 -27.98
C LEU A 920 -6.19 14.03 -26.79
N SER A 921 -7.49 14.21 -27.02
CA SER A 921 -8.46 14.25 -25.91
C SER A 921 -8.72 12.85 -25.34
N ALA A 922 -9.26 12.76 -24.12
CA ALA A 922 -9.62 11.48 -23.51
C ALA A 922 -10.65 10.69 -24.34
N GLU A 923 -11.57 11.40 -25.01
CA GLU A 923 -12.57 10.80 -25.90
C GLU A 923 -11.96 10.28 -27.19
N GLU A 924 -11.05 11.06 -27.80
CA GLU A 924 -10.31 10.68 -29.00
C GLU A 924 -9.33 9.52 -28.74
N LEU A 925 -8.70 9.48 -27.56
CA LEU A 925 -7.90 8.33 -27.16
C LEU A 925 -8.80 7.10 -27.11
N ALA A 926 -9.94 7.18 -26.42
CA ALA A 926 -10.84 6.05 -26.27
C ALA A 926 -11.46 5.58 -27.59
N ASP A 927 -11.66 6.45 -28.60
CA ASP A 927 -12.07 6.04 -29.95
C ASP A 927 -10.99 5.17 -30.64
N ARG A 928 -9.72 5.40 -30.32
CA ARG A 928 -8.56 4.67 -30.87
C ARG A 928 -8.15 3.43 -30.06
N LEU A 929 -8.74 3.23 -28.87
CA LEU A 929 -8.42 2.10 -27.97
C LEU A 929 -9.21 0.84 -28.27
N VAL A 930 -10.04 0.83 -29.32
CA VAL A 930 -10.76 -0.37 -29.73
C VAL A 930 -9.77 -1.32 -30.42
N PRO A 931 -9.53 -2.53 -29.90
CA PRO A 931 -8.63 -3.49 -30.53
C PRO A 931 -9.30 -4.14 -31.74
N ASP A 932 -8.51 -4.53 -32.74
CA ASP A 932 -9.00 -5.24 -33.94
C ASP A 932 -9.49 -6.66 -33.65
N LEU A 933 -9.25 -7.19 -32.45
CA LEU A 933 -9.58 -8.56 -32.03
C LEU A 933 -8.97 -9.66 -32.94
N GLY A 934 -7.94 -9.30 -33.70
CA GLY A 934 -7.33 -10.17 -34.71
C GLY A 934 -8.23 -10.46 -35.90
N LEU A 935 -9.20 -9.58 -36.17
CA LEU A 935 -9.94 -9.52 -37.43
C LEU A 935 -9.01 -9.02 -38.55
N ASP A 936 -9.28 -9.45 -39.78
CA ASP A 936 -8.63 -8.94 -40.99
C ASP A 936 -9.22 -7.58 -41.43
N ASP A 937 -8.65 -6.99 -42.47
CA ASP A 937 -9.06 -5.67 -43.02
C ASP A 937 -10.52 -5.66 -43.51
N ASN A 938 -11.12 -6.82 -43.77
CA ASN A 938 -12.55 -6.94 -44.13
C ASN A 938 -13.45 -7.10 -42.89
N GLY A 939 -12.87 -7.00 -41.69
CA GLY A 939 -13.56 -7.19 -40.42
C GLY A 939 -14.02 -8.62 -40.17
N SER A 940 -13.30 -9.60 -40.73
CA SER A 940 -13.60 -11.03 -40.66
C SER A 940 -12.49 -11.79 -39.92
N LEU A 941 -12.82 -12.95 -39.35
CA LEU A 941 -11.84 -13.88 -38.78
C LEU A 941 -12.24 -15.31 -39.14
N THR A 942 -11.28 -16.10 -39.61
CA THR A 942 -11.49 -17.52 -39.91
C THR A 942 -10.93 -18.38 -38.78
N LEU A 943 -11.79 -19.22 -38.21
CA LEU A 943 -11.46 -20.21 -37.19
C LEU A 943 -11.25 -21.58 -37.86
N ASP A 944 -9.99 -22.01 -37.96
CA ASP A 944 -9.57 -23.22 -38.66
C ASP A 944 -9.67 -24.46 -37.77
N PHE A 945 -10.36 -25.51 -38.25
CA PHE A 945 -10.45 -26.83 -37.61
C PHE A 945 -9.72 -27.91 -38.44
N GLY A 946 -9.03 -27.54 -39.52
CA GLY A 946 -8.40 -28.44 -40.49
C GLY A 946 -9.29 -28.61 -41.72
N PRO A 947 -10.11 -29.68 -41.80
CA PRO A 947 -11.01 -29.91 -42.94
C PRO A 947 -12.28 -29.05 -42.90
N ARG A 948 -12.48 -28.26 -41.83
CA ARG A 948 -13.60 -27.31 -41.70
C ARG A 948 -13.08 -25.96 -41.24
N ALA A 949 -13.71 -24.89 -41.70
CA ALA A 949 -13.43 -23.54 -41.23
C ALA A 949 -14.73 -22.77 -40.95
N PHE A 950 -14.69 -21.89 -39.96
CA PHE A 950 -15.83 -21.06 -39.57
C PHE A 950 -15.47 -19.58 -39.64
N ARG A 951 -16.32 -18.77 -40.29
CA ARG A 951 -16.08 -17.34 -40.45
C ARG A 951 -16.85 -16.54 -39.41
N VAL A 952 -16.18 -15.68 -38.66
CA VAL A 952 -16.80 -14.82 -37.63
C VAL A 952 -17.53 -13.65 -38.30
N VAL A 953 -18.74 -13.34 -37.82
CA VAL A 953 -19.58 -12.22 -38.24
C VAL A 953 -20.25 -11.54 -37.05
N PHE A 954 -20.66 -10.28 -37.18
CA PHE A 954 -21.26 -9.48 -36.10
C PHE A 954 -22.67 -8.96 -36.45
N ASP A 955 -23.55 -8.91 -35.44
CA ASP A 955 -24.86 -8.26 -35.56
C ASP A 955 -24.82 -6.75 -35.25
N GLU A 956 -25.99 -6.09 -35.25
CA GLU A 956 -26.17 -4.68 -34.93
C GLU A 956 -25.72 -4.30 -33.51
N ALA A 957 -25.69 -5.27 -32.60
CA ALA A 957 -25.21 -5.10 -31.23
C ALA A 957 -23.75 -5.53 -31.06
N LEU A 958 -22.99 -5.70 -32.15
CA LEU A 958 -21.62 -6.24 -32.18
C LEU A 958 -21.49 -7.61 -31.49
N LYS A 959 -22.57 -8.40 -31.47
CA LYS A 959 -22.53 -9.76 -30.92
C LYS A 959 -21.95 -10.69 -31.98
N PRO A 960 -20.86 -11.42 -31.67
CA PRO A 960 -20.24 -12.31 -32.62
C PRO A 960 -21.09 -13.58 -32.82
N ALA A 961 -21.17 -14.02 -34.08
CA ALA A 961 -21.72 -15.30 -34.53
C ALA A 961 -20.73 -15.92 -35.54
N VAL A 962 -20.97 -17.16 -35.96
CA VAL A 962 -20.12 -17.81 -36.98
C VAL A 962 -20.96 -18.27 -38.17
N LEU A 963 -20.39 -18.20 -39.36
CA LEU A 963 -20.89 -18.84 -40.57
C LEU A 963 -20.15 -20.14 -40.79
N ASP A 964 -20.87 -21.20 -41.17
CA ASP A 964 -20.25 -22.42 -41.69
C ASP A 964 -19.87 -22.27 -43.17
N GLU A 965 -19.34 -23.34 -43.76
CA GLU A 965 -18.91 -23.38 -45.17
C GLU A 965 -20.06 -23.16 -46.16
N GLN A 966 -21.30 -23.40 -45.75
CA GLN A 966 -22.50 -23.11 -46.55
C GLN A 966 -23.03 -21.70 -46.30
N SER A 967 -22.27 -20.83 -45.62
CA SER A 967 -22.69 -19.49 -45.19
C SER A 967 -23.93 -19.49 -44.29
N LYS A 968 -24.25 -20.61 -43.64
CA LYS A 968 -25.34 -20.68 -42.67
C LYS A 968 -24.87 -20.12 -41.33
N ARG A 969 -25.67 -19.21 -40.76
CA ARG A 969 -25.38 -18.55 -39.49
C ARG A 969 -25.65 -19.45 -38.29
N LEU A 970 -24.65 -19.58 -37.43
CA LEU A 970 -24.69 -20.32 -36.17
C LEU A 970 -24.42 -19.37 -34.99
N PRO A 971 -25.16 -19.48 -33.88
CA PRO A 971 -25.01 -18.59 -32.74
C PRO A 971 -23.76 -18.88 -31.89
N ASP A 972 -23.11 -20.03 -32.08
CA ASP A 972 -21.89 -20.41 -31.37
C ASP A 972 -21.03 -21.37 -32.21
N LEU A 973 -19.76 -21.53 -31.84
CA LEU A 973 -18.83 -22.43 -32.50
C LEU A 973 -19.22 -23.90 -32.22
N PRO A 974 -19.36 -24.76 -33.24
CA PRO A 974 -19.73 -26.16 -33.03
C PRO A 974 -18.61 -26.96 -32.37
N LYS A 975 -18.97 -28.07 -31.72
CA LYS A 975 -17.98 -28.99 -31.12
C LYS A 975 -17.09 -29.61 -32.19
N ALA A 976 -15.81 -29.80 -31.85
CA ALA A 976 -14.88 -30.56 -32.68
C ALA A 976 -15.36 -32.01 -32.88
N LYS A 977 -15.24 -32.51 -34.11
CA LYS A 977 -15.52 -33.88 -34.52
C LYS A 977 -14.22 -34.69 -34.55
N GLN A 978 -14.31 -36.02 -34.58
CA GLN A 978 -13.14 -36.90 -34.73
C GLN A 978 -12.35 -36.67 -36.03
N THR A 979 -12.98 -36.09 -37.05
CA THR A 979 -12.35 -35.78 -38.34
C THR A 979 -11.61 -34.45 -38.33
N ASP A 980 -11.77 -33.61 -37.31
CA ASP A 980 -11.10 -32.32 -37.22
C ASP A 980 -9.69 -32.46 -36.63
N ASP A 981 -8.81 -31.50 -36.92
CA ASP A 981 -7.51 -31.40 -36.27
C ASP A 981 -7.69 -30.95 -34.81
N ALA A 982 -7.24 -31.78 -33.87
CA ALA A 982 -7.47 -31.59 -32.44
C ALA A 982 -6.72 -30.37 -31.86
N GLU A 983 -5.53 -30.05 -32.37
CA GLU A 983 -4.77 -28.88 -31.89
C GLU A 983 -5.38 -27.59 -32.43
N LYS A 984 -5.66 -27.53 -33.74
CA LYS A 984 -6.29 -26.37 -34.36
C LYS A 984 -7.69 -26.08 -33.80
N ALA A 985 -8.50 -27.12 -33.60
CA ALA A 985 -9.83 -26.95 -33.02
C ALA A 985 -9.78 -26.43 -31.57
N LYS A 986 -8.76 -26.83 -30.78
CA LYS A 986 -8.55 -26.32 -29.43
C LYS A 986 -8.15 -24.84 -29.45
N GLU A 987 -7.17 -24.47 -30.29
CA GLU A 987 -6.72 -23.09 -30.47
C GLU A 987 -7.88 -22.19 -30.93
N ALA A 988 -8.64 -22.61 -31.95
CA ALA A 988 -9.79 -21.90 -32.46
C ALA A 988 -10.89 -21.71 -31.39
N THR A 989 -11.11 -22.72 -30.54
CA THR A 989 -12.08 -22.64 -29.43
C THR A 989 -11.64 -21.65 -28.36
N GLU A 990 -10.35 -21.61 -28.02
CA GLU A 990 -9.80 -20.65 -27.05
C GLU A 990 -9.86 -19.22 -27.60
N ARG A 991 -9.47 -19.03 -28.87
CA ARG A 991 -9.54 -17.74 -29.57
C ARG A 991 -10.98 -17.21 -29.67
N TRP A 992 -11.94 -18.08 -30.00
CA TRP A 992 -13.35 -17.73 -30.03
C TRP A 992 -13.89 -17.27 -28.67
N LYS A 993 -13.51 -17.95 -27.57
CA LYS A 993 -13.92 -17.57 -26.22
C LYS A 993 -13.37 -16.20 -25.82
N ALA A 994 -12.11 -15.93 -26.16
CA ALA A 994 -11.48 -14.63 -25.93
C ALA A 994 -12.21 -13.53 -26.71
N LEU A 995 -12.41 -13.73 -28.02
CA LEU A 995 -13.12 -12.80 -28.89
C LEU A 995 -14.53 -12.49 -28.38
N LYS A 996 -15.32 -13.50 -28.00
CA LYS A 996 -16.67 -13.30 -27.43
C LYS A 996 -16.68 -12.40 -26.20
N LYS A 997 -15.69 -12.56 -25.33
CA LYS A 997 -15.58 -11.79 -24.10
C LYS A 997 -15.21 -10.33 -24.39
N ASP A 998 -14.25 -10.12 -25.28
CA ASP A 998 -13.73 -8.80 -25.61
C ASP A 998 -14.76 -8.03 -26.46
N ALA A 999 -15.33 -8.64 -27.50
CA ALA A 999 -16.38 -8.05 -28.33
C ALA A 999 -17.60 -7.61 -27.50
N LYS A 1000 -18.06 -8.44 -26.55
CA LYS A 1000 -19.17 -8.06 -25.66
C LYS A 1000 -18.85 -6.81 -24.83
N THR A 1001 -17.62 -6.71 -24.34
CA THR A 1001 -17.17 -5.58 -23.51
C THR A 1001 -17.08 -4.30 -24.35
N ILE A 1002 -16.54 -4.41 -25.56
CA ILE A 1002 -16.42 -3.30 -26.52
C ILE A 1002 -17.81 -2.83 -26.97
N ALA A 1003 -18.68 -3.75 -27.36
CA ALA A 1003 -20.02 -3.47 -27.87
C ALA A 1003 -20.85 -2.58 -26.93
N THR A 1004 -20.92 -2.96 -25.64
CA THR A 1004 -21.72 -2.20 -24.65
C THR A 1004 -21.17 -0.79 -24.43
N GLY A 1005 -19.84 -0.61 -24.50
CA GLY A 1005 -19.22 0.70 -24.34
C GLY A 1005 -19.32 1.57 -25.59
N GLN A 1006 -18.99 1.02 -26.76
CA GLN A 1006 -18.81 1.81 -27.97
C GLN A 1006 -20.12 2.26 -28.61
N ILE A 1007 -21.16 1.42 -28.58
CA ILE A 1007 -22.48 1.81 -29.10
C ILE A 1007 -23.04 3.00 -28.30
N LEU A 1008 -22.96 2.94 -26.97
CA LEU A 1008 -23.35 4.04 -26.09
C LEU A 1008 -22.54 5.32 -26.37
N ARG A 1009 -21.24 5.19 -26.63
CA ARG A 1009 -20.38 6.34 -26.94
C ARG A 1009 -20.70 7.01 -28.27
N LEU A 1010 -21.10 6.25 -29.27
CA LEU A 1010 -21.59 6.76 -30.55
C LEU A 1010 -22.96 7.45 -30.38
N GLU A 1011 -23.86 6.89 -29.57
CA GLU A 1011 -25.12 7.56 -29.23
C GLU A 1011 -24.88 8.89 -28.50
N ILE A 1012 -24.00 8.90 -27.49
CA ILE A 1012 -23.59 10.13 -26.79
C ILE A 1012 -22.93 11.10 -27.77
N ALA A 1013 -22.12 10.63 -28.72
CA ALA A 1013 -21.49 11.46 -29.74
C ALA A 1013 -22.52 12.21 -30.59
N MET A 1014 -23.56 11.51 -31.01
CA MET A 1014 -24.68 12.10 -31.75
C MET A 1014 -25.36 13.19 -30.93
N CYS A 1015 -25.71 12.89 -29.67
CA CYS A 1015 -26.42 13.81 -28.78
C CYS A 1015 -25.58 15.04 -28.41
N ALA A 1016 -24.28 14.85 -28.19
CA ALA A 1016 -23.31 15.90 -27.90
C ALA A 1016 -22.83 16.64 -29.16
N GLN A 1017 -23.29 16.24 -30.34
CA GLN A 1017 -22.89 16.79 -31.64
C GLN A 1017 -21.37 16.74 -31.87
N ARG A 1018 -20.70 15.66 -31.44
CA ARG A 1018 -19.28 15.45 -31.70
C ARG A 1018 -19.03 15.28 -33.20
N ARG A 1019 -17.92 15.85 -33.68
CA ARG A 1019 -17.47 15.80 -35.07
C ARG A 1019 -16.04 15.28 -35.14
N TRP A 1020 -15.72 14.59 -36.22
CA TRP A 1020 -14.39 14.07 -36.52
C TRP A 1020 -13.92 14.64 -37.86
N PRO A 1021 -12.64 15.01 -37.98
CA PRO A 1021 -12.04 15.23 -39.29
C PRO A 1021 -12.18 13.97 -40.16
N ALA A 1022 -12.43 14.14 -41.46
CA ALA A 1022 -12.63 13.01 -42.38
C ALA A 1022 -11.51 11.97 -42.31
N ALA A 1023 -10.25 12.39 -42.19
CA ALA A 1023 -9.11 11.48 -42.02
C ALA A 1023 -9.22 10.59 -40.75
N VAL A 1024 -9.67 11.17 -39.63
CA VAL A 1024 -9.85 10.45 -38.36
C VAL A 1024 -11.03 9.48 -38.47
N PHE A 1025 -12.14 9.92 -39.08
CA PHE A 1025 -13.29 9.08 -39.36
C PHE A 1025 -12.90 7.87 -40.24
N ARG A 1026 -12.14 8.09 -41.32
CA ARG A 1026 -11.70 6.99 -42.19
C ARG A 1026 -10.84 5.98 -41.43
N GLN A 1027 -9.77 6.45 -40.81
CA GLN A 1027 -8.79 5.58 -40.16
C GLN A 1027 -9.35 4.78 -38.97
N PHE A 1028 -10.15 5.41 -38.09
CA PHE A 1028 -10.51 4.82 -36.80
C PHE A 1028 -11.96 4.32 -36.72
N LEU A 1029 -12.81 4.62 -37.69
CA LEU A 1029 -14.20 4.16 -37.72
C LEU A 1029 -14.49 3.35 -38.98
N LEU A 1030 -14.25 3.92 -40.16
CA LEU A 1030 -14.58 3.28 -41.44
C LEU A 1030 -13.68 2.08 -41.75
N GLU A 1031 -12.37 2.24 -41.62
CA GLU A 1031 -11.36 1.23 -41.94
C GLU A 1031 -11.08 0.26 -40.79
N HIS A 1032 -11.64 0.53 -39.61
CA HIS A 1032 -11.39 -0.29 -38.44
C HIS A 1032 -12.12 -1.66 -38.55
N PRO A 1033 -11.39 -2.79 -38.45
CA PRO A 1033 -11.94 -4.15 -38.59
C PRO A 1033 -13.19 -4.48 -37.77
N LEU A 1034 -13.32 -3.93 -36.55
CA LEU A 1034 -14.48 -4.17 -35.68
C LEU A 1034 -15.54 -3.08 -35.81
N LEU A 1035 -15.14 -1.80 -35.82
CA LEU A 1035 -16.10 -0.68 -35.75
C LEU A 1035 -16.86 -0.45 -37.05
N VAL A 1036 -16.29 -0.86 -38.19
CA VAL A 1036 -16.96 -0.79 -39.49
C VAL A 1036 -18.35 -1.44 -39.47
N HIS A 1037 -18.53 -2.51 -38.68
CA HIS A 1037 -19.82 -3.18 -38.51
C HIS A 1037 -20.87 -2.25 -37.89
N VAL A 1038 -20.52 -1.38 -36.96
CA VAL A 1038 -21.48 -0.40 -36.39
C VAL A 1038 -21.64 0.80 -37.32
N VAL A 1039 -20.55 1.27 -37.91
CA VAL A 1039 -20.51 2.46 -38.78
C VAL A 1039 -21.43 2.30 -39.99
N ARG A 1040 -21.47 1.10 -40.60
CA ARG A 1040 -22.37 0.75 -41.72
C ARG A 1040 -23.86 0.81 -41.39
N ARG A 1041 -24.22 0.79 -40.11
CA ARG A 1041 -25.61 0.76 -39.64
C ARG A 1041 -26.14 2.14 -39.22
N LEU A 1042 -25.33 3.17 -39.40
CA LEU A 1042 -25.63 4.55 -39.01
C LEU A 1042 -25.66 5.47 -40.23
N VAL A 1043 -26.42 6.55 -40.13
CA VAL A 1043 -26.40 7.65 -41.10
C VAL A 1043 -25.42 8.72 -40.61
N TRP A 1044 -24.50 9.10 -41.48
CA TRP A 1044 -23.45 10.09 -41.22
C TRP A 1044 -23.71 11.38 -41.99
N GLY A 1045 -23.22 12.48 -41.46
CA GLY A 1045 -23.41 13.82 -42.01
C GLY A 1045 -22.09 14.54 -42.14
N VAL A 1046 -21.97 15.36 -43.18
CA VAL A 1046 -20.90 16.34 -43.35
C VAL A 1046 -21.41 17.68 -42.86
N TYR A 1047 -20.67 18.31 -41.95
CA TYR A 1047 -21.07 19.54 -41.27
C TYR A 1047 -20.14 20.70 -41.66
N ASP A 1048 -20.70 21.90 -41.73
CA ASP A 1048 -19.93 23.13 -41.81
C ASP A 1048 -19.53 23.68 -40.42
N ASP A 1049 -18.75 24.77 -40.40
CA ASP A 1049 -18.29 25.42 -39.17
C ASP A 1049 -19.43 25.94 -38.27
N ALA A 1050 -20.63 26.14 -38.84
CA ALA A 1050 -21.83 26.54 -38.10
C ALA A 1050 -22.61 25.33 -37.54
N GLY A 1051 -22.13 24.10 -37.77
CA GLY A 1051 -22.76 22.87 -37.33
C GLY A 1051 -23.97 22.44 -38.16
N LYS A 1052 -24.15 22.99 -39.37
CA LYS A 1052 -25.26 22.61 -40.26
C LYS A 1052 -24.86 21.48 -41.20
N VAL A 1053 -25.75 20.51 -41.40
CA VAL A 1053 -25.54 19.42 -42.37
C VAL A 1053 -25.53 19.98 -43.79
N ARG A 1054 -24.45 19.68 -44.53
CA ARG A 1054 -24.26 19.99 -45.95
C ARG A 1054 -24.58 18.81 -46.86
N GLY A 1055 -24.42 17.59 -46.34
CA GLY A 1055 -24.77 16.34 -47.02
C GLY A 1055 -24.78 15.19 -46.02
N SER A 1056 -25.49 14.12 -46.34
CA SER A 1056 -25.57 12.91 -45.52
C SER A 1056 -25.23 11.67 -46.35
N PHE A 1057 -24.68 10.65 -45.69
CA PHE A 1057 -24.30 9.40 -46.35
C PHE A 1057 -24.40 8.19 -45.42
N ARG A 1058 -24.46 6.99 -46.00
CA ARG A 1058 -24.25 5.69 -45.36
C ARG A 1058 -22.96 5.05 -45.88
N VAL A 1059 -22.49 4.02 -45.18
CA VAL A 1059 -21.36 3.18 -45.62
C VAL A 1059 -21.90 1.83 -46.10
N ALA A 1060 -21.56 1.43 -47.33
CA ALA A 1060 -21.93 0.14 -47.92
C ALA A 1060 -21.00 -1.01 -47.49
N GLU A 1061 -21.31 -2.26 -47.88
CA GLU A 1061 -20.50 -3.43 -47.46
C GLU A 1061 -19.08 -3.46 -48.04
N ASP A 1062 -18.86 -2.78 -49.16
CA ASP A 1062 -17.55 -2.59 -49.80
C ASP A 1062 -16.83 -1.32 -49.31
N ALA A 1063 -17.37 -0.67 -48.27
CA ALA A 1063 -16.90 0.61 -47.72
C ALA A 1063 -17.09 1.83 -48.63
N SER A 1064 -17.80 1.71 -49.76
CA SER A 1064 -18.23 2.87 -50.55
C SER A 1064 -19.28 3.69 -49.77
N LEU A 1065 -19.37 4.98 -50.10
CA LEU A 1065 -20.31 5.90 -49.46
C LEU A 1065 -21.46 6.20 -50.42
N ALA A 1066 -22.69 6.20 -49.91
CA ALA A 1066 -23.89 6.48 -50.69
C ALA A 1066 -24.79 7.49 -49.98
N ASN A 1067 -25.48 8.36 -50.72
CA ASN A 1067 -26.39 9.38 -50.18
C ASN A 1067 -27.84 8.86 -49.97
N GLU A 1068 -28.79 9.74 -49.63
CA GLU A 1068 -30.18 9.38 -49.36
C GLU A 1068 -30.97 8.86 -50.57
N LYS A 1069 -30.40 8.99 -51.78
CA LYS A 1069 -30.93 8.45 -53.04
C LYS A 1069 -30.19 7.20 -53.50
N ASP A 1070 -29.25 6.72 -52.68
CA ASP A 1070 -28.33 5.61 -52.97
C ASP A 1070 -27.33 5.91 -54.10
N ASP A 1071 -27.09 7.19 -54.43
CA ASP A 1071 -26.04 7.61 -55.35
C ASP A 1071 -24.69 7.68 -54.63
N ALA A 1072 -23.58 7.46 -55.36
CA ALA A 1072 -22.22 7.57 -54.82
C ALA A 1072 -21.95 8.95 -54.18
N PHE A 1073 -21.34 8.96 -53.00
CA PHE A 1073 -21.06 10.15 -52.21
C PHE A 1073 -19.55 10.35 -52.03
N ASP A 1074 -19.01 11.47 -52.53
CA ASP A 1074 -17.59 11.81 -52.34
C ASP A 1074 -17.38 12.60 -51.04
N LEU A 1075 -16.59 12.03 -50.13
CA LEU A 1075 -16.22 12.69 -48.88
C LEU A 1075 -14.90 13.46 -49.05
N ALA A 1076 -14.95 14.78 -48.93
CA ALA A 1076 -13.76 15.65 -48.96
C ALA A 1076 -12.83 15.42 -47.75
N ASP A 1077 -11.52 15.64 -47.92
CA ASP A 1077 -10.51 15.37 -46.90
C ASP A 1077 -10.53 16.35 -45.71
N ASP A 1078 -10.99 17.58 -45.93
CA ASP A 1078 -11.15 18.63 -44.93
C ASP A 1078 -12.54 18.63 -44.26
N ALA A 1079 -13.42 17.70 -44.66
CA ALA A 1079 -14.78 17.62 -44.14
C ALA A 1079 -14.83 17.26 -42.65
N GLN A 1080 -15.79 17.84 -41.94
CA GLN A 1080 -16.16 17.45 -40.57
C GLN A 1080 -17.32 16.46 -40.62
N VAL A 1081 -17.07 15.23 -40.20
CA VAL A 1081 -18.04 14.13 -40.21
C VAL A 1081 -18.65 13.97 -38.82
N GLY A 1082 -19.95 13.69 -38.75
CA GLY A 1082 -20.64 13.39 -37.50
C GLY A 1082 -21.82 12.45 -37.71
N ILE A 1083 -22.33 11.88 -36.62
CA ILE A 1083 -23.56 11.08 -36.67
C ILE A 1083 -24.75 12.04 -36.78
N VAL A 1084 -25.63 11.80 -37.75
CA VAL A 1084 -26.83 12.62 -37.98
C VAL A 1084 -27.82 12.45 -36.84
N HIS A 1085 -28.24 13.54 -36.22
CA HIS A 1085 -29.39 13.53 -35.31
C HIS A 1085 -30.69 13.71 -36.10
N ARG A 1086 -31.83 13.20 -35.60
CA ARG A 1086 -33.12 13.33 -36.31
C ARG A 1086 -33.53 14.78 -36.61
N LEU A 1087 -33.13 15.73 -35.76
CA LEU A 1087 -33.34 17.17 -35.95
C LEU A 1087 -32.46 17.82 -37.02
N ASP A 1088 -31.39 17.13 -37.46
CA ASP A 1088 -30.53 17.63 -38.54
C ASP A 1088 -31.17 17.40 -39.92
N LEU A 1089 -32.15 16.50 -40.01
CA LEU A 1089 -32.88 16.16 -41.23
C LEU A 1089 -34.28 16.75 -41.22
N ASP A 1090 -34.73 17.24 -42.38
CA ASP A 1090 -36.15 17.48 -42.60
C ASP A 1090 -36.92 16.15 -42.75
N ASP A 1091 -38.24 16.21 -42.73
CA ASP A 1091 -39.09 15.02 -42.77
C ASP A 1091 -38.95 14.24 -44.09
N ALA A 1092 -38.65 14.91 -45.19
CA ALA A 1092 -38.46 14.26 -46.49
C ALA A 1092 -37.15 13.46 -46.54
N ALA A 1093 -36.05 14.06 -46.09
CA ALA A 1093 -34.75 13.40 -46.00
C ALA A 1093 -34.76 12.25 -44.99
N ALA A 1094 -35.43 12.42 -43.84
CA ALA A 1094 -35.57 11.35 -42.87
C ALA A 1094 -36.39 10.17 -43.40
N ALA A 1095 -37.46 10.43 -44.17
CA ALA A 1095 -38.25 9.39 -44.82
C ALA A 1095 -37.45 8.65 -45.92
N ALA A 1096 -36.66 9.39 -46.72
CA ALA A 1096 -35.78 8.81 -47.74
C ALA A 1096 -34.75 7.86 -47.11
N TRP A 1097 -34.06 8.31 -46.05
CA TRP A 1097 -33.15 7.44 -45.29
C TRP A 1097 -33.84 6.24 -44.65
N GLY A 1098 -35.05 6.43 -44.11
CA GLY A 1098 -35.86 5.34 -43.57
C GLY A 1098 -36.16 4.25 -44.61
N GLN A 1099 -36.45 4.63 -45.85
CA GLN A 1099 -36.65 3.70 -46.96
C GLN A 1099 -35.35 2.96 -47.31
N VAL A 1100 -34.23 3.68 -47.48
CA VAL A 1100 -32.93 3.06 -47.80
C VAL A 1100 -32.51 2.05 -46.73
N LEU A 1101 -32.61 2.39 -45.45
CA LEU A 1101 -32.26 1.45 -44.38
C LEU A 1101 -33.18 0.22 -44.37
N SER A 1102 -34.46 0.38 -44.71
CA SER A 1102 -35.39 -0.74 -44.84
C SER A 1102 -35.07 -1.65 -46.02
N ASP A 1103 -34.71 -1.08 -47.18
CA ASP A 1103 -34.40 -1.83 -48.41
C ASP A 1103 -33.18 -2.74 -48.24
N TYR A 1104 -32.21 -2.30 -47.43
CA TYR A 1104 -31.02 -3.07 -47.08
C TYR A 1104 -31.16 -3.87 -45.76
N GLU A 1105 -32.36 -3.93 -45.16
CA GLU A 1105 -32.63 -4.62 -43.89
C GLU A 1105 -31.69 -4.18 -42.73
N ILE A 1106 -31.29 -2.91 -42.72
CA ILE A 1106 -30.34 -2.35 -41.75
C ILE A 1106 -31.05 -1.98 -40.46
N ILE A 1107 -30.71 -2.68 -39.38
CA ILE A 1107 -31.13 -2.34 -38.02
C ILE A 1107 -30.09 -1.40 -37.39
N GLN A 1108 -30.54 -0.23 -36.93
CA GLN A 1108 -29.68 0.75 -36.27
C GLN A 1108 -29.32 0.30 -34.84
N PRO A 1109 -28.07 0.53 -34.39
CA PRO A 1109 -27.59 0.08 -33.08
C PRO A 1109 -28.21 0.85 -31.90
N PHE A 1110 -28.78 2.03 -32.16
CA PHE A 1110 -29.59 2.83 -31.23
C PHE A 1110 -30.64 3.62 -32.03
N ALA A 1111 -31.62 4.20 -31.34
CA ALA A 1111 -32.64 5.03 -31.98
C ALA A 1111 -32.01 6.33 -32.52
N GLN A 1112 -31.67 6.33 -33.82
CA GLN A 1112 -31.15 7.48 -34.55
C GLN A 1112 -32.28 8.16 -35.35
N LEU A 1113 -32.82 7.51 -36.40
CA LEU A 1113 -33.88 8.11 -37.22
C LEU A 1113 -35.27 8.01 -36.58
N SER A 1114 -35.52 6.96 -35.81
CA SER A 1114 -36.75 6.77 -35.02
C SER A 1114 -36.72 7.51 -33.67
N ARG A 1115 -35.72 8.37 -33.44
CA ARG A 1115 -35.57 9.10 -32.19
C ARG A 1115 -36.65 10.16 -32.07
N GLU A 1116 -37.37 10.15 -30.94
CA GLU A 1116 -38.33 11.20 -30.59
C GLU A 1116 -37.61 12.55 -30.44
N ILE A 1117 -38.18 13.60 -31.02
CA ILE A 1117 -37.61 14.95 -31.04
C ILE A 1117 -38.55 15.95 -30.36
N ALA A 1118 -37.98 16.94 -29.69
CA ALA A 1118 -38.71 18.04 -29.09
C ALA A 1118 -38.06 19.39 -29.45
N VAL A 1119 -38.87 20.32 -29.96
CA VAL A 1119 -38.42 21.67 -30.32
C VAL A 1119 -38.82 22.66 -29.21
N PRO A 1120 -37.92 23.54 -28.74
CA PRO A 1120 -38.26 24.49 -27.69
C PRO A 1120 -39.32 25.50 -28.16
N THR A 1121 -40.38 25.64 -27.36
CA THR A 1121 -41.41 26.67 -27.54
C THR A 1121 -40.86 28.06 -27.17
N ASP A 1122 -41.55 29.14 -27.55
CA ASP A 1122 -41.13 30.50 -27.17
C ASP A 1122 -41.05 30.69 -25.65
N ALA A 1123 -41.95 30.04 -24.90
CA ALA A 1123 -41.91 30.02 -23.44
C ALA A 1123 -40.69 29.27 -22.91
N ASP A 1124 -40.33 28.12 -23.50
CA ASP A 1124 -39.12 27.39 -23.12
C ASP A 1124 -37.85 28.22 -23.38
N ARG A 1125 -37.80 28.94 -24.51
CA ARG A 1125 -36.63 29.77 -24.86
C ARG A 1125 -36.39 30.90 -23.88
N ALA A 1126 -37.46 31.52 -23.38
CA ALA A 1126 -37.37 32.61 -22.42
C ALA A 1126 -37.14 32.13 -20.97
N ALA A 1127 -37.41 30.87 -20.67
CA ALA A 1127 -37.31 30.32 -19.33
C ALA A 1127 -35.85 30.22 -18.87
N LYS A 1128 -35.58 30.58 -17.60
CA LYS A 1128 -34.28 30.35 -16.93
C LYS A 1128 -34.28 29.09 -16.05
N LYS A 1129 -35.45 28.49 -15.87
CA LYS A 1129 -35.68 27.25 -15.11
C LYS A 1129 -36.71 26.39 -15.82
N LEU A 1130 -36.51 25.09 -15.86
CA LEU A 1130 -37.50 24.12 -16.35
C LEU A 1130 -38.06 23.30 -15.19
N ASP A 1131 -39.35 23.50 -14.92
CA ASP A 1131 -40.04 22.87 -13.78
C ASP A 1131 -40.74 21.54 -14.12
N ARG A 1132 -40.37 20.92 -15.25
CA ARG A 1132 -41.08 19.75 -15.79
C ARG A 1132 -41.06 18.53 -14.86
N VAL A 1133 -40.04 18.38 -14.03
CA VAL A 1133 -39.90 17.25 -13.08
C VAL A 1133 -40.01 17.67 -11.62
N VAL A 1134 -40.32 18.95 -11.35
CA VAL A 1134 -40.38 19.48 -9.98
C VAL A 1134 -41.40 18.71 -9.15
N GLY A 1135 -40.96 18.23 -7.99
CA GLY A 1135 -41.78 17.48 -7.06
C GLY A 1135 -42.01 16.02 -7.43
N LEU A 1136 -41.47 15.54 -8.55
CA LEU A 1136 -41.51 14.12 -8.91
C LEU A 1136 -40.65 13.32 -7.93
N GLU A 1137 -41.24 12.32 -7.28
CA GLU A 1137 -40.50 11.36 -6.46
C GLU A 1137 -40.09 10.14 -7.29
N VAL A 1138 -38.79 9.87 -7.35
CA VAL A 1138 -38.23 8.72 -8.06
C VAL A 1138 -37.34 7.88 -7.15
N PRO A 1139 -37.23 6.56 -7.35
CA PRO A 1139 -36.19 5.77 -6.69
C PRO A 1139 -34.80 6.35 -7.01
N THR A 1140 -33.91 6.39 -6.03
CA THR A 1140 -32.55 6.93 -6.21
C THR A 1140 -31.81 6.26 -7.37
N GLY A 1141 -32.04 4.95 -7.57
CA GLY A 1141 -31.52 4.21 -8.71
C GLY A 1141 -31.90 4.78 -10.10
N LYS A 1142 -33.06 5.42 -10.26
CA LYS A 1142 -33.43 6.09 -11.53
C LYS A 1142 -32.60 7.34 -11.79
N VAL A 1143 -32.36 8.15 -10.74
CA VAL A 1143 -31.48 9.33 -10.83
C VAL A 1143 -30.05 8.88 -11.16
N LEU A 1144 -29.58 7.81 -10.53
CA LEU A 1144 -28.29 7.21 -10.85
C LEU A 1144 -28.20 6.70 -12.30
N GLY A 1145 -29.34 6.37 -12.92
CA GLY A 1145 -29.40 5.99 -14.34
C GLY A 1145 -29.09 7.14 -15.30
N LEU A 1146 -29.17 8.40 -14.85
CA LEU A 1146 -28.75 9.56 -15.64
C LEU A 1146 -27.23 9.56 -15.88
N ASP A 1147 -26.44 8.83 -15.09
CA ASP A 1147 -25.00 8.63 -15.31
C ASP A 1147 -24.75 8.08 -16.74
N ASP A 1148 -25.64 7.21 -17.25
CA ASP A 1148 -25.54 6.61 -18.60
C ASP A 1148 -25.98 7.59 -19.72
N ARG A 1149 -26.45 8.81 -19.39
CA ARG A 1149 -26.91 9.86 -20.31
C ARG A 1149 -26.04 11.12 -20.29
N GLY A 1150 -24.83 10.99 -19.74
CA GLY A 1150 -23.84 12.07 -19.66
C GLY A 1150 -24.03 13.03 -18.47
N TRP A 1151 -24.95 12.74 -17.55
CA TRP A 1151 -25.02 13.45 -16.27
C TRP A 1151 -24.00 12.89 -15.29
N ARG A 1152 -23.63 13.70 -14.30
CA ARG A 1152 -22.76 13.31 -13.18
C ARG A 1152 -23.25 13.92 -11.89
N ARG A 1153 -22.81 13.35 -10.77
CA ARG A 1153 -23.08 13.88 -9.44
C ARG A 1153 -22.30 15.17 -9.22
N GLY A 1154 -22.92 16.15 -8.57
CA GLY A 1154 -22.18 17.27 -8.00
C GLY A 1154 -21.18 16.82 -6.92
N PRO A 1155 -20.19 17.65 -6.58
CA PRO A 1155 -19.26 17.37 -5.49
C PRO A 1155 -20.00 17.17 -4.16
N PRO A 1156 -19.58 16.21 -3.32
CA PRO A 1156 -20.17 16.01 -2.01
C PRO A 1156 -19.95 17.22 -1.11
N GLN A 1157 -21.02 17.65 -0.44
CA GLN A 1157 -21.03 18.78 0.49
C GLN A 1157 -20.76 18.31 1.93
N ASP A 1158 -21.07 19.17 2.91
CA ASP A 1158 -20.99 18.83 4.32
C ASP A 1158 -21.78 17.55 4.64
N GLY A 1159 -21.20 16.69 5.47
CA GLY A 1159 -21.77 15.36 5.77
C GLY A 1159 -21.68 14.35 4.62
N GLY A 1160 -21.03 14.71 3.50
CA GLY A 1160 -20.84 13.82 2.36
C GLY A 1160 -22.09 13.65 1.49
N VAL A 1161 -23.02 14.61 1.47
CA VAL A 1161 -24.26 14.54 0.70
C VAL A 1161 -24.08 15.20 -0.67
N VAL A 1162 -24.60 14.56 -1.73
CA VAL A 1162 -24.70 15.13 -3.08
C VAL A 1162 -26.12 15.65 -3.29
N CYS A 1163 -26.29 16.97 -3.40
CA CYS A 1163 -27.61 17.61 -3.47
C CYS A 1163 -28.08 17.94 -4.89
N TRP A 1164 -27.28 17.65 -5.92
CA TRP A 1164 -27.67 17.86 -7.32
C TRP A 1164 -26.93 16.93 -8.29
N TYR A 1165 -27.49 16.84 -9.49
CA TYR A 1165 -26.87 16.26 -10.68
C TYR A 1165 -26.51 17.37 -11.66
N GLU A 1166 -25.43 17.20 -12.42
CA GLU A 1166 -24.96 18.17 -13.41
C GLU A 1166 -24.61 17.50 -14.74
N LYS A 1167 -24.79 18.18 -15.86
CA LYS A 1167 -24.42 17.70 -17.21
C LYS A 1167 -23.62 18.77 -17.95
N PRO A 1168 -22.33 18.51 -18.26
CA PRO A 1168 -21.55 19.40 -19.11
C PRO A 1168 -22.06 19.41 -20.55
N LEU A 1169 -22.03 20.58 -21.16
CA LEU A 1169 -22.41 20.82 -22.54
C LEU A 1169 -21.31 21.61 -23.26
N ALA A 1170 -21.37 21.63 -24.60
CA ALA A 1170 -20.46 22.41 -25.43
C ALA A 1170 -20.51 23.92 -25.08
N GLY A 1171 -19.40 24.63 -25.31
CA GLY A 1171 -19.32 26.08 -25.05
C GLY A 1171 -19.24 26.48 -23.57
N GLY A 1172 -18.90 25.55 -22.68
CA GLY A 1172 -18.76 25.80 -21.23
C GLY A 1172 -20.09 25.93 -20.48
N LEU A 1173 -21.18 25.47 -21.11
CA LEU A 1173 -22.51 25.41 -20.51
C LEU A 1173 -22.66 24.19 -19.60
N MET A 1174 -23.45 24.31 -18.53
CA MET A 1174 -23.74 23.25 -17.58
C MET A 1174 -25.23 23.24 -17.23
N LEU A 1175 -25.84 22.06 -17.28
CA LEU A 1175 -27.18 21.83 -16.74
C LEU A 1175 -27.09 21.34 -15.30
N TYR A 1176 -28.04 21.74 -14.45
CA TYR A 1176 -28.15 21.30 -13.06
C TYR A 1176 -29.55 20.82 -12.76
N LEU A 1177 -29.68 19.69 -12.06
CA LEU A 1177 -30.92 19.11 -11.55
C LEU A 1177 -30.80 18.96 -10.03
N ASP A 1178 -31.59 19.71 -9.28
CA ASP A 1178 -31.58 19.67 -7.82
C ASP A 1178 -32.25 18.39 -7.28
N LEU A 1179 -31.75 17.87 -6.14
CA LEU A 1179 -32.24 16.67 -5.46
C LEU A 1179 -32.53 16.97 -3.98
N ASP A 1180 -33.64 16.43 -3.48
CA ASP A 1180 -34.03 16.49 -2.07
C ASP A 1180 -34.44 15.06 -1.61
N PRO A 1181 -33.83 14.48 -0.55
CA PRO A 1181 -32.86 15.04 0.38
C PRO A 1181 -31.40 15.03 -0.10
N GLY A 1182 -31.12 14.52 -1.31
CA GLY A 1182 -29.77 14.29 -1.81
C GLY A 1182 -29.26 12.87 -1.55
N ILE A 1183 -28.06 12.55 -2.06
CA ILE A 1183 -27.46 11.21 -2.05
C ILE A 1183 -26.23 11.19 -1.13
N PHE A 1184 -26.27 10.39 -0.06
CA PHE A 1184 -25.16 10.22 0.88
C PHE A 1184 -24.01 9.39 0.29
N THR A 1185 -22.80 9.94 0.27
CA THR A 1185 -21.59 9.25 -0.18
C THR A 1185 -21.25 8.09 0.75
N GLY A 1186 -21.19 6.88 0.19
CA GLY A 1186 -20.94 5.65 0.96
C GLY A 1186 -22.17 4.96 1.55
N MET A 1187 -23.33 5.64 1.61
CA MET A 1187 -24.59 5.10 2.12
C MET A 1187 -25.77 5.42 1.19
N ILE A 1188 -25.68 4.99 -0.07
CA ILE A 1188 -26.69 5.27 -1.12
C ILE A 1188 -28.10 4.78 -0.70
N SER A 1189 -28.20 3.75 0.14
CA SER A 1189 -29.46 3.20 0.65
C SER A 1189 -30.15 4.07 1.70
N GLU A 1190 -29.45 5.05 2.28
CA GLU A 1190 -29.98 5.92 3.35
C GLU A 1190 -31.08 6.86 2.82
N SER A 1191 -31.05 7.17 1.53
CA SER A 1191 -32.09 7.92 0.82
C SER A 1191 -32.55 7.12 -0.40
N PRO A 1192 -33.53 6.20 -0.25
CA PRO A 1192 -33.95 5.29 -1.33
C PRO A 1192 -34.81 5.97 -2.40
N LYS A 1193 -35.33 7.17 -2.12
CA LYS A 1193 -36.08 8.03 -3.06
C LYS A 1193 -35.49 9.43 -3.08
N GLN A 1194 -35.65 10.11 -4.21
CA GLN A 1194 -35.31 11.52 -4.39
C GLN A 1194 -36.54 12.26 -4.92
N LYS A 1195 -36.81 13.42 -4.33
CA LYS A 1195 -37.71 14.42 -4.88
C LYS A 1195 -36.89 15.34 -5.77
N LEU A 1196 -37.31 15.48 -7.03
CA LEU A 1196 -36.58 16.25 -8.03
C LEU A 1196 -36.96 17.75 -7.98
N GLY A 1197 -35.97 18.62 -8.18
CA GLY A 1197 -36.15 20.07 -8.30
C GLY A 1197 -36.16 20.56 -9.75
N SER A 1198 -35.97 21.86 -9.93
CA SER A 1198 -35.95 22.51 -11.25
C SER A 1198 -34.64 22.20 -11.98
N VAL A 1199 -34.67 22.23 -13.31
CA VAL A 1199 -33.45 22.22 -14.12
C VAL A 1199 -33.02 23.65 -14.45
N THR A 1200 -31.74 23.96 -14.29
CA THR A 1200 -31.15 25.26 -14.63
C THR A 1200 -29.97 25.13 -15.58
N LEU A 1201 -29.67 26.19 -16.35
CA LEU A 1201 -28.56 26.28 -17.31
C LEU A 1201 -27.61 27.41 -16.88
N ASN A 1202 -26.32 27.12 -16.67
CA ASN A 1202 -25.32 28.12 -16.25
C ASN A 1202 -24.02 28.01 -17.08
N LYS A 1203 -23.11 28.99 -16.92
CA LYS A 1203 -21.70 28.92 -17.34
C LYS A 1203 -20.81 28.65 -16.11
N GLY A 1204 -20.01 27.59 -16.13
CA GLY A 1204 -19.06 27.28 -15.06
C GLY A 1204 -19.65 26.51 -13.87
N GLU A 1205 -19.01 26.59 -12.69
CA GLU A 1205 -19.35 25.82 -11.48
C GLU A 1205 -20.67 26.25 -10.82
N TYR A 1206 -21.32 25.31 -10.14
CA TYR A 1206 -22.55 25.54 -9.37
C TYR A 1206 -22.28 26.39 -8.12
N LEU A 1207 -22.98 27.52 -8.00
CA LEU A 1207 -22.94 28.37 -6.81
C LEU A 1207 -24.27 28.24 -6.05
N TRP A 1208 -24.20 27.67 -4.85
CA TRP A 1208 -25.36 27.39 -3.99
C TRP A 1208 -26.24 28.62 -3.65
N SER A 1209 -25.70 29.83 -3.78
CA SER A 1209 -26.42 31.09 -3.52
C SER A 1209 -26.87 31.86 -4.77
N ALA A 1210 -26.50 31.43 -5.97
CA ALA A 1210 -26.67 32.22 -7.18
C ALA A 1210 -27.88 31.78 -8.01
N SER A 1211 -29.08 32.07 -7.52
CA SER A 1211 -30.28 32.01 -8.39
C SER A 1211 -30.26 33.05 -9.53
N ASP A 1212 -29.30 33.99 -9.51
CA ASP A 1212 -29.17 35.12 -10.45
C ASP A 1212 -28.22 34.89 -11.64
N THR A 1213 -27.52 33.74 -11.71
CA THR A 1213 -26.56 33.45 -12.81
C THR A 1213 -27.11 32.52 -13.89
N SER A 1214 -28.37 32.09 -13.79
CA SER A 1214 -29.00 31.19 -14.77
C SER A 1214 -29.32 31.87 -16.10
N LEU A 1215 -28.94 31.18 -17.17
CA LEU A 1215 -29.15 31.56 -18.56
C LEU A 1215 -30.52 31.09 -19.07
N PRO A 1216 -31.12 31.80 -20.03
CA PRO A 1216 -32.30 31.31 -20.73
C PRO A 1216 -32.00 30.03 -21.51
N PHE A 1217 -32.95 29.09 -21.56
CA PHE A 1217 -32.80 27.86 -22.38
C PHE A 1217 -32.80 28.14 -23.89
N GLY A 1218 -33.14 29.36 -24.32
CA GLY A 1218 -32.93 29.83 -25.70
C GLY A 1218 -31.46 29.89 -26.12
N ASP A 1219 -30.53 29.96 -25.16
CA ASP A 1219 -29.08 29.89 -25.41
C ASP A 1219 -28.61 28.45 -25.67
N LEU A 1220 -29.47 27.45 -25.48
CA LEU A 1220 -29.20 26.05 -25.75
C LEU A 1220 -29.57 25.70 -27.19
N ALA A 1221 -28.67 25.01 -27.90
CA ALA A 1221 -28.96 24.52 -29.25
C ALA A 1221 -30.15 23.52 -29.25
N PRO A 1222 -30.90 23.40 -30.36
CA PRO A 1222 -32.10 22.56 -30.42
C PRO A 1222 -31.89 21.09 -30.04
N ILE A 1223 -30.76 20.49 -30.44
CA ILE A 1223 -30.45 19.08 -30.15
C ILE A 1223 -30.25 18.85 -28.64
N PRO A 1224 -29.33 19.55 -27.94
CA PRO A 1224 -29.19 19.42 -26.48
C PRO A 1224 -30.47 19.71 -25.71
N PHE A 1225 -31.32 20.62 -26.19
CA PHE A 1225 -32.62 20.87 -25.59
C PHE A 1225 -33.57 19.67 -25.72
N SER A 1226 -33.67 19.10 -26.93
CA SER A 1226 -34.47 17.89 -27.18
C SER A 1226 -34.01 16.71 -26.31
N GLU A 1227 -32.70 16.51 -26.19
CA GLU A 1227 -32.11 15.44 -25.38
C GLU A 1227 -32.30 15.68 -23.87
N LEU A 1228 -32.23 16.92 -23.40
CA LEU A 1228 -32.59 17.26 -22.02
C LEU A 1228 -34.03 16.82 -21.72
N LEU A 1229 -34.99 17.09 -22.60
CA LEU A 1229 -36.37 16.68 -22.38
C LEU A 1229 -36.53 15.17 -22.35
N ARG A 1230 -35.85 14.45 -23.25
CA ARG A 1230 -35.81 12.98 -23.26
C ARG A 1230 -35.19 12.39 -22.00
N ASP A 1231 -34.18 13.05 -21.42
CA ASP A 1231 -33.58 12.67 -20.15
C ASP A 1231 -34.58 12.85 -19.00
N LEU A 1232 -35.29 13.98 -18.96
CA LEU A 1232 -36.30 14.26 -17.93
C LEU A 1232 -37.52 13.33 -18.03
N ASP A 1233 -37.99 13.02 -19.23
CA ASP A 1233 -39.10 12.09 -19.43
C ASP A 1233 -38.73 10.66 -19.02
N SER A 1234 -37.47 10.27 -19.15
CA SER A 1234 -36.99 8.96 -18.68
C SER A 1234 -37.11 8.76 -17.16
N LEU A 1235 -37.22 9.85 -16.38
CA LEU A 1235 -37.41 9.79 -14.93
C LEU A 1235 -38.87 9.49 -14.55
N ARG A 1236 -39.83 9.72 -15.46
CA ARG A 1236 -41.27 9.60 -15.21
C ARG A 1236 -41.84 8.19 -15.38
N GLY A 1237 -41.12 7.27 -16.03
CA GLY A 1237 -41.55 5.88 -16.30
C GLY A 1237 -41.02 4.88 -15.31
#